data_AF-A0A939C675-F1
#
_entry.id   AF-A0A939C675-F1
#
_cell.length_a   1.000
_cell.length_b   1.000
_cell.length_c   1.000
_cell.angle_alpha   90.00
_cell.angle_beta   90.00
_cell.angle_gamma   90.00
#
_symmetry.space_group_name_H-M   'P 1'
#
loop_
_entity.id
_entity.type
_entity.pdbx_description
1 polymer ?
#
loop_
_entity_poly.entity_id
_entity_poly.type
_entity_poly.pdbx_seq_one_letter_code
_entity_poly.pdbx_strand_id
1 'polypeptide(L)'
;MALIRTRCTAVAGTALVLAGLLVPVGPAAAAPGDLVPIADIQGEGDASPLVGQSVSTAGVVTAAFPTGGLGGFALQTPGTGGPLPLDPPAASVAIWVYAPALAATVAVGDHVTVTGEVVEFNGLTEIEADVVEVLADPAAPVTATELPGWPTTDAEREALESVLVRPTGEFTVTNTYSTNQYGEVGLAAGGVPLVQPTEVAVPGSAEALAVAADNAERAVTLDDGSSIDFLRPANSALTPPYVSLTAPVRVGAPVTFTGDVIVDRRNNAWKFQPTAPVVAGDPAVPVEFADTRTAAPDVEDLGDGGLRVASFNVLNYFTTLGTDTATCEPYTDRAGDGVTVRDDCAQRGAWDAADLQRQQDKIVAAISALDADVVGLMEIENSAALGETPDEALQTLVGALNARDGAGTWAANPSSAELPPADRMDVITNAIIYKPAMVTRTGEARALGTQSDDGQAFANAREPLGQVFTPTYDGEPFLFVVNHFKSKSATGATGDDVDTGNGAGAYNGARTRQAQALADWLPTVDTTEAGDPLATVLVGDFNSYGQEDPIRLLADAGYADVEPELDVETSSYSFSGLSGSLDHILVDRATLDRATGADIWNINSGESVALEYSRYNTHGTLFYAPDPYRSSDHDPVVLALDAGAEPAPAVTVDLAASAAGQVWGAAPVTLTATVTGTGATTVEFASGDTVLGSAAVTGGVAQLTLPITLAPGDYPVRARVVGADAAVLAVSAEATVTVTASATTLVLVPVRIGVVEVVLAVVTADAGGLTPRGTVTLENGQQAGTTRILRGGVALFVPRVDGLYAARYVPQADTFHLPAESLNTVTVERW
;
A
#
# COMPACT_ATOMS: atom_id res chain seq x y z
N MET A 1 17.10 -6.73 48.05
CA MET A 1 18.44 -6.36 48.53
C MET A 1 18.76 -5.00 47.93
N ALA A 2 19.29 -3.98 48.60
CA ALA A 2 19.46 -3.57 49.99
C ALA A 2 19.98 -2.12 49.82
N LEU A 3 19.34 -1.09 50.38
CA LEU A 3 19.70 -0.52 51.69
C LEU A 3 21.20 -0.15 51.77
N ILE A 4 21.60 1.13 51.93
CA ILE A 4 21.69 1.85 53.23
C ILE A 4 22.23 3.27 52.93
N ARG A 5 21.46 4.33 53.25
CA ARG A 5 21.51 5.20 54.46
C ARG A 5 22.82 5.96 54.68
N THR A 6 22.71 7.28 54.83
CA THR A 6 23.08 7.96 56.10
C THR A 6 22.16 9.18 56.35
N ARG A 7 21.70 9.30 57.60
CA ARG A 7 20.87 10.38 58.15
C ARG A 7 21.75 11.51 58.71
N CYS A 8 21.25 12.75 58.75
CA CYS A 8 20.95 13.43 60.02
C CYS A 8 20.26 14.80 59.83
N THR A 9 19.36 15.05 60.78
CA THR A 9 18.39 16.13 61.02
C THR A 9 18.98 17.48 61.45
N ALA A 10 18.34 18.61 61.10
CA ALA A 10 17.61 19.47 62.07
C ALA A 10 17.12 20.85 61.50
N VAL A 11 15.80 21.04 61.58
CA VAL A 11 15.04 22.16 62.19
C VAL A 11 15.01 23.59 61.57
N ALA A 12 13.74 23.97 61.31
CA ALA A 12 13.07 25.29 61.40
C ALA A 12 13.23 26.34 60.29
N GLY A 13 12.08 26.69 59.71
CA GLY A 13 11.89 27.88 58.89
C GLY A 13 10.49 27.94 58.26
N THR A 14 9.45 28.12 59.08
CA THR A 14 8.08 28.46 58.65
C THR A 14 8.07 29.77 57.84
N ALA A 15 7.61 29.71 56.59
CA ALA A 15 7.08 30.86 55.86
C ALA A 15 5.76 30.44 55.19
N LEU A 16 4.67 30.89 55.80
CA LEU A 16 3.31 30.78 55.29
C LEU A 16 3.16 31.80 54.15
N VAL A 17 3.10 31.35 52.91
CA VAL A 17 2.62 32.17 51.78
C VAL A 17 1.26 31.61 51.38
N LEU A 18 0.24 32.42 51.66
CA LEU A 18 -1.15 32.19 51.30
C LEU A 18 -1.30 32.47 49.80
N ALA A 19 -1.19 31.44 48.97
CA ALA A 19 -1.62 31.51 47.56
C ALA A 19 -3.10 31.09 47.51
N GLY A 20 -3.97 32.04 47.22
CA GLY A 20 -5.39 31.79 47.04
C GLY A 20 -5.63 30.83 45.89
N LEU A 21 -6.33 29.73 46.17
CA LEU A 21 -7.01 28.94 45.15
C LEU A 21 -8.02 29.86 44.45
N LEU A 22 -7.75 30.24 43.20
CA LEU A 22 -8.84 30.48 42.26
C LEU A 22 -9.30 29.10 41.79
N VAL A 23 -10.45 28.67 42.31
CA VAL A 23 -11.24 27.61 41.70
C VAL A 23 -11.84 28.21 40.42
N PRO A 24 -11.66 27.60 39.23
CA PRO A 24 -12.44 27.99 38.07
C PRO A 24 -13.89 27.69 38.39
N VAL A 25 -14.72 28.73 38.45
CA VAL A 25 -16.17 28.58 38.56
C VAL A 25 -16.63 28.08 37.19
N GLY A 26 -16.92 26.78 37.09
CA GLY A 26 -17.63 26.23 35.93
C GLY A 26 -18.99 26.91 35.78
N PRO A 27 -19.57 26.96 34.57
CA PRO A 27 -20.89 27.54 34.37
C PRO A 27 -21.89 26.88 35.34
N ALA A 28 -22.69 27.71 36.01
CA ALA A 28 -23.73 27.25 36.90
C ALA A 28 -24.75 26.44 36.09
N ALA A 29 -25.06 25.22 36.53
CA ALA A 29 -26.15 24.43 35.99
C ALA A 29 -27.42 25.29 35.94
N ALA A 30 -27.98 25.43 34.73
CA ALA A 30 -29.18 26.21 34.47
C ALA A 30 -30.34 25.70 35.34
N ALA A 31 -31.18 26.62 35.83
CA ALA A 31 -32.39 26.24 36.54
C ALA A 31 -33.35 25.50 35.56
N PRO A 32 -34.17 24.55 36.03
CA PRO A 32 -35.16 23.90 35.16
C PRO A 32 -36.10 24.96 34.56
N GLY A 33 -35.95 25.20 33.25
CA GLY A 33 -36.72 26.19 32.47
C GLY A 33 -35.88 27.13 31.58
N ASP A 34 -34.57 27.23 31.77
CA ASP A 34 -33.70 28.04 30.91
C ASP A 34 -33.11 27.19 29.76
N LEU A 35 -33.18 27.70 28.52
CA LEU A 35 -32.62 27.03 27.35
C LEU A 35 -31.09 27.19 27.33
N VAL A 36 -30.38 26.07 27.17
CA VAL A 36 -28.93 26.03 26.98
C VAL A 36 -28.62 26.19 25.48
N PRO A 37 -27.76 27.15 25.08
CA PRO A 37 -27.33 27.27 23.68
C PRO A 37 -26.66 25.98 23.18
N ILE A 38 -26.92 25.61 21.91
CA ILE A 38 -26.35 24.39 21.31
C ILE A 38 -24.81 24.40 21.37
N ALA A 39 -24.18 25.55 21.10
CA ALA A 39 -22.72 25.70 21.18
C ALA A 39 -22.16 25.47 22.60
N ASP A 40 -22.92 25.77 23.65
CA ASP A 40 -22.50 25.51 25.04
C ASP A 40 -22.68 24.02 25.40
N ILE A 41 -23.60 23.32 24.72
CA ILE A 41 -23.77 21.87 24.84
C ILE A 41 -22.62 21.16 24.13
N GLN A 42 -22.29 21.57 22.90
CA GLN A 42 -21.17 21.01 22.15
C GLN A 42 -19.82 21.28 22.84
N GLY A 43 -19.55 22.54 23.21
CA GLY A 43 -18.24 22.95 23.71
C GLY A 43 -17.19 23.02 22.60
N GLU A 44 -15.95 23.36 22.98
CA GLU A 44 -14.82 23.60 22.05
C GLU A 44 -13.88 22.37 21.92
N GLY A 45 -14.21 21.26 22.57
CA GLY A 45 -13.40 20.04 22.61
C GLY A 45 -14.02 18.91 21.78
N ASP A 46 -13.42 17.73 21.87
CA ASP A 46 -13.87 16.48 21.25
C ASP A 46 -14.96 15.74 22.06
N ALA A 47 -15.44 16.36 23.14
CA ALA A 47 -16.54 15.86 23.95
C ALA A 47 -17.23 17.02 24.67
N SER A 48 -18.54 16.87 24.87
CA SER A 48 -19.37 17.86 25.53
C SER A 48 -18.94 18.10 27.00
N PRO A 49 -18.89 19.36 27.46
CA PRO A 49 -18.71 19.66 28.88
C PRO A 49 -19.96 19.32 29.73
N LEU A 50 -21.07 18.95 29.09
CA LEU A 50 -22.36 18.68 29.72
C LEU A 50 -22.76 17.20 29.70
N VAL A 51 -21.86 16.28 29.32
CA VAL A 51 -22.11 14.83 29.37
C VAL A 51 -22.70 14.38 30.72
N GLY A 52 -23.77 13.60 30.65
CA GLY A 52 -24.51 13.09 31.81
C GLY A 52 -25.45 14.10 32.48
N GLN A 53 -25.61 15.30 31.89
CA GLN A 53 -26.55 16.30 32.36
C GLN A 53 -27.79 16.33 31.46
N SER A 54 -28.96 16.52 32.08
CA SER A 54 -30.18 16.81 31.33
C SER A 54 -30.26 18.29 31.01
N VAL A 55 -30.42 18.61 29.73
CA VAL A 55 -30.48 19.99 29.20
C VAL A 55 -31.80 20.20 28.47
N SER A 56 -32.20 21.47 28.33
CA SER A 56 -33.24 21.88 27.39
C SER A 56 -32.65 22.87 26.40
N THR A 57 -32.89 22.70 25.11
CA THR A 57 -32.39 23.60 24.05
C THR A 57 -33.46 23.82 22.99
N ALA A 58 -33.27 24.83 22.13
CA ALA A 58 -34.16 25.11 21.01
C ALA A 58 -33.38 25.35 19.73
N GLY A 59 -33.95 24.91 18.61
CA GLY A 59 -33.32 25.08 17.30
C GLY A 59 -34.25 24.74 16.13
N VAL A 60 -33.71 24.86 14.92
CA VAL A 60 -34.38 24.47 13.69
C VAL A 60 -33.91 23.08 13.28
N VAL A 61 -34.85 22.19 12.95
CA VAL A 61 -34.54 20.86 12.43
C VAL A 61 -33.97 20.99 11.02
N THR A 62 -32.74 20.52 10.78
CA THR A 62 -32.04 20.61 9.48
C THR A 62 -31.99 19.30 8.71
N ALA A 63 -32.13 18.17 9.42
CA ALA A 63 -32.27 16.84 8.82
C ALA A 63 -33.12 15.95 9.73
N ALA A 64 -33.87 14.98 9.19
CA ALA A 64 -34.71 14.09 9.99
C ALA A 64 -34.73 12.65 9.44
N PHE A 65 -34.55 11.68 10.34
CA PHE A 65 -34.38 10.26 10.00
C PHE A 65 -35.33 9.37 10.82
N PRO A 66 -36.66 9.46 10.57
CA PRO A 66 -37.66 8.65 11.26
C PRO A 66 -37.65 7.17 10.84
N THR A 67 -37.01 6.87 9.71
CA THR A 67 -36.83 5.53 9.13
C THR A 67 -35.35 5.29 8.83
N GLY A 68 -34.98 4.10 8.38
CA GLY A 68 -33.58 3.78 8.07
C GLY A 68 -32.74 3.40 9.29
N GLY A 69 -33.21 3.68 10.51
CA GLY A 69 -32.61 3.16 11.74
C GLY A 69 -31.63 4.10 12.45
N LEU A 70 -31.42 5.33 11.96
CA LEU A 70 -30.70 6.36 12.71
C LEU A 70 -31.54 6.93 13.87
N GLY A 71 -32.86 7.05 13.68
CA GLY A 71 -33.80 7.28 14.78
C GLY A 71 -33.70 8.66 15.43
N GLY A 72 -33.40 9.70 14.66
CA GLY A 72 -33.17 11.05 15.21
C GLY A 72 -33.25 12.14 14.16
N PHE A 73 -32.80 13.33 14.53
CA PHE A 73 -32.75 14.51 13.67
C PHE A 73 -31.60 15.44 14.06
N ALA A 74 -31.10 16.22 13.11
CA ALA A 74 -30.13 17.28 13.38
C ALA A 74 -30.86 18.57 13.77
N LEU A 75 -30.41 19.22 14.84
CA LEU A 75 -30.96 20.46 15.37
C LEU A 75 -29.90 21.56 15.32
N GLN A 76 -30.19 22.67 14.64
CA GLN A 76 -29.23 23.77 14.46
C GLN A 76 -29.74 25.10 15.01
N THR A 77 -28.82 25.91 15.54
CA THR A 77 -29.11 27.23 16.10
C THR A 77 -29.74 28.13 15.05
N PRO A 78 -30.89 28.78 15.31
CA PRO A 78 -31.57 29.62 14.33
C PRO A 78 -30.72 30.79 13.82
N GLY A 79 -30.85 31.12 12.53
CA GLY A 79 -30.14 32.25 11.91
C GLY A 79 -28.65 32.01 11.62
N THR A 80 -28.18 30.77 11.73
CA THR A 80 -26.78 30.38 11.44
C THR A 80 -26.59 29.84 10.02
N GLY A 81 -25.31 29.72 9.63
CA GLY A 81 -24.82 29.23 8.34
C GLY A 81 -24.58 30.34 7.31
N GLY A 82 -24.62 29.99 6.01
CA GLY A 82 -24.20 30.89 4.92
C GLY A 82 -22.69 30.79 4.63
N PRO A 83 -22.04 31.85 4.11
CA PRO A 83 -20.60 31.81 3.84
C PRO A 83 -19.81 31.50 5.12
N LEU A 84 -18.87 30.56 5.05
CA LEU A 84 -18.00 30.24 6.18
C LEU A 84 -17.25 31.53 6.60
N PRO A 85 -17.37 31.96 7.88
CA PRO A 85 -16.69 33.15 8.36
C PRO A 85 -15.17 32.94 8.39
N LEU A 86 -14.40 34.03 8.32
CA LEU A 86 -12.94 34.00 8.39
C LEU A 86 -12.39 33.46 9.74
N ASP A 87 -13.22 33.50 10.78
CA ASP A 87 -12.92 32.99 12.12
C ASP A 87 -14.16 32.19 12.60
N PRO A 88 -14.26 30.90 12.23
CA PRO A 88 -15.41 30.09 12.58
C PRO A 88 -15.49 29.85 14.10
N PRO A 89 -16.70 29.67 14.66
CA PRO A 89 -16.86 29.30 16.05
C PRO A 89 -16.07 28.03 16.37
N ALA A 90 -15.44 27.99 17.55
CA ALA A 90 -14.71 26.80 18.00
C ALA A 90 -15.63 25.66 18.46
N ALA A 91 -16.92 25.94 18.66
CA ALA A 91 -17.94 24.97 19.04
C ALA A 91 -19.01 24.86 17.96
N SER A 92 -19.51 23.65 17.70
CA SER A 92 -20.58 23.46 16.73
C SER A 92 -21.86 24.19 17.12
N VAL A 93 -22.54 24.75 16.12
CA VAL A 93 -23.84 25.43 16.28
C VAL A 93 -25.03 24.49 16.06
N ALA A 94 -24.76 23.21 15.81
CA ALA A 94 -25.74 22.17 15.62
C ALA A 94 -25.45 20.98 16.54
N ILE A 95 -26.44 20.12 16.76
CA ILE A 95 -26.32 18.92 17.58
C ILE A 95 -27.24 17.83 17.05
N TRP A 96 -26.82 16.58 17.20
CA TRP A 96 -27.67 15.44 16.90
C TRP A 96 -28.64 15.19 18.05
N VAL A 97 -29.90 14.93 17.71
CA VAL A 97 -30.95 14.59 18.66
C VAL A 97 -31.38 13.15 18.40
N TYR A 98 -30.96 12.23 19.27
CA TYR A 98 -31.41 10.85 19.22
C TYR A 98 -32.79 10.74 19.89
N ALA A 99 -33.81 10.41 19.08
CA ALA A 99 -35.20 10.45 19.52
C ALA A 99 -36.07 9.46 18.72
N PRO A 100 -35.80 8.14 18.77
CA PRO A 100 -36.39 7.18 17.83
C PRO A 100 -37.92 7.11 17.89
N ALA A 101 -38.51 7.39 19.05
CA ALA A 101 -39.97 7.43 19.23
C ALA A 101 -40.62 8.75 18.75
N LEU A 102 -39.84 9.82 18.59
CA LEU A 102 -40.32 11.18 18.33
C LEU A 102 -39.81 11.74 16.98
N ALA A 103 -38.83 11.11 16.33
CA ALA A 103 -38.28 11.59 15.06
C ALA A 103 -39.35 11.75 13.96
N ALA A 104 -40.42 10.96 14.01
CA ALA A 104 -41.54 11.07 13.07
C ALA A 104 -42.52 12.23 13.37
N THR A 105 -42.37 12.93 14.50
CA THR A 105 -43.24 14.06 14.89
C THR A 105 -42.68 15.42 14.49
N VAL A 106 -41.50 15.47 13.86
CA VAL A 106 -40.84 16.70 13.39
C VAL A 106 -40.55 16.61 11.88
N ALA A 107 -40.47 17.76 11.24
CA ALA A 107 -40.05 17.92 9.86
C ALA A 107 -38.88 18.90 9.74
N VAL A 108 -38.08 18.75 8.68
CA VAL A 108 -37.04 19.74 8.34
C VAL A 108 -37.68 21.12 8.20
N GLY A 109 -37.09 22.11 8.89
CA GLY A 109 -37.58 23.47 9.00
C GLY A 109 -38.42 23.76 10.26
N ASP A 110 -38.85 22.75 11.01
CA ASP A 110 -39.56 22.95 12.27
C ASP A 110 -38.66 23.63 13.31
N HIS A 111 -39.22 24.58 14.06
CA HIS A 111 -38.60 25.15 15.25
C HIS A 111 -39.06 24.34 16.46
N VAL A 112 -38.13 23.71 17.17
CA VAL A 112 -38.46 22.79 18.27
C VAL A 112 -37.67 23.12 19.54
N THR A 113 -38.26 22.81 20.70
CA THR A 113 -37.51 22.62 21.95
C THR A 113 -37.30 21.15 22.21
N VAL A 114 -36.10 20.80 22.64
CA VAL A 114 -35.69 19.43 22.98
C VAL A 114 -35.22 19.40 24.42
N THR A 115 -35.68 18.42 25.20
CA THR A 115 -35.18 18.14 26.55
C THR A 115 -34.73 16.68 26.62
N GLY A 116 -33.52 16.46 27.14
CA GLY A 116 -32.90 15.14 27.20
C GLY A 116 -31.54 15.14 27.89
N GLU A 117 -30.93 13.98 28.02
CA GLU A 117 -29.57 13.81 28.55
C GLU A 117 -28.53 13.99 27.44
N VAL A 118 -27.44 14.70 27.72
CA VAL A 118 -26.31 14.85 26.79
C VAL A 118 -25.37 13.64 26.95
N VAL A 119 -25.03 13.00 25.84
CA VAL A 119 -24.15 11.82 25.80
C VAL A 119 -23.14 11.91 24.67
N GLU A 120 -22.06 11.12 24.82
CA GLU A 120 -21.12 10.82 23.73
C GLU A 120 -21.43 9.45 23.17
N PHE A 121 -21.83 9.37 21.90
CA PHE A 121 -22.11 8.11 21.23
C PHE A 121 -21.12 7.84 20.11
N ASN A 122 -20.12 7.01 20.39
CA ASN A 122 -19.03 6.68 19.44
C ASN A 122 -18.28 7.92 18.89
N GLY A 123 -18.13 8.94 19.73
CA GLY A 123 -17.48 10.20 19.39
C GLY A 123 -18.37 11.21 18.67
N LEU A 124 -19.69 11.03 18.70
CA LEU A 124 -20.67 12.06 18.34
C LEU A 124 -21.32 12.61 19.62
N THR A 125 -21.39 13.94 19.74
CA THR A 125 -22.18 14.57 20.80
C THR A 125 -23.67 14.51 20.43
N GLU A 126 -24.49 13.90 21.29
CA GLU A 126 -25.93 13.84 21.07
C GLU A 126 -26.78 14.11 22.31
N ILE A 127 -28.01 14.55 22.09
CA ILE A 127 -29.05 14.61 23.13
C ILE A 127 -29.95 13.38 22.97
N GLU A 128 -29.98 12.50 23.97
CA GLU A 128 -31.01 11.47 24.10
C GLU A 128 -32.32 12.12 24.58
N ALA A 129 -33.22 12.42 23.65
CA ALA A 129 -34.38 13.25 23.93
C ALA A 129 -35.56 12.46 24.51
N ASP A 130 -36.03 12.90 25.68
CA ASP A 130 -37.29 12.46 26.30
C ASP A 130 -38.50 13.24 25.77
N VAL A 131 -38.28 14.52 25.46
CA VAL A 131 -39.33 15.47 25.08
C VAL A 131 -38.90 16.29 23.87
N VAL A 132 -39.75 16.35 22.86
CA VAL A 132 -39.62 17.22 21.68
C VAL A 132 -40.95 17.96 21.51
N GLU A 133 -40.92 19.30 21.54
CA GLU A 133 -42.10 20.14 21.33
C GLU A 133 -41.88 21.08 20.15
N VAL A 134 -42.78 21.03 19.16
CA VAL A 134 -42.78 21.96 18.02
C VAL A 134 -43.37 23.29 18.46
N LEU A 135 -42.60 24.37 18.29
CA LEU A 135 -42.98 25.72 18.66
C LEU A 135 -43.82 26.37 17.56
N ALA A 136 -44.85 27.11 17.96
CA ALA A 136 -45.74 27.80 17.03
C ALA A 136 -45.11 29.07 16.41
N ASP A 137 -44.17 29.69 17.12
CA ASP A 137 -43.47 30.87 16.64
C ASP A 137 -42.31 30.46 15.72
N PRO A 138 -42.25 30.98 14.48
CA PRO A 138 -41.18 30.65 13.56
C PRO A 138 -39.85 31.24 14.05
N ALA A 139 -38.78 30.47 13.92
CA ALA A 139 -37.41 30.94 14.17
C ALA A 139 -36.83 31.65 12.94
N ALA A 140 -35.67 32.30 13.11
CA ALA A 140 -34.86 32.70 11.97
C ALA A 140 -34.42 31.45 11.18
N PRO A 141 -34.47 31.46 9.83
CA PRO A 141 -34.10 30.29 9.05
C PRO A 141 -32.62 29.96 9.23
N VAL A 142 -32.31 28.66 9.17
CA VAL A 142 -30.95 28.17 8.98
C VAL A 142 -30.66 28.10 7.49
N THR A 143 -29.48 28.53 7.08
CA THR A 143 -28.96 28.34 5.73
C THR A 143 -27.79 27.38 5.78
N ALA A 144 -27.57 26.55 4.75
CA ALA A 144 -26.40 25.69 4.71
C ALA A 144 -25.11 26.52 4.75
N THR A 145 -24.12 26.06 5.52
CA THR A 145 -22.78 26.64 5.55
C THR A 145 -22.01 26.24 4.29
N GLU A 146 -21.54 27.21 3.51
CA GLU A 146 -20.75 26.91 2.31
C GLU A 146 -19.40 26.33 2.70
N LEU A 147 -19.08 25.15 2.15
CA LEU A 147 -17.84 24.43 2.44
C LEU A 147 -16.99 24.34 1.15
N PRO A 148 -16.13 25.35 0.88
CA PRO A 148 -15.30 25.37 -0.33
C PRO A 148 -14.12 24.38 -0.28
N GLY A 149 -13.83 23.82 0.89
CA GLY A 149 -12.85 22.76 1.07
C GLY A 149 -13.19 21.96 2.33
N TRP A 150 -12.88 20.68 2.31
CA TRP A 150 -13.02 19.80 3.48
C TRP A 150 -12.01 20.19 4.57
N PRO A 151 -12.41 20.28 5.86
CA PRO A 151 -11.44 20.58 6.91
C PRO A 151 -10.45 19.44 7.09
N THR A 152 -9.17 19.79 7.28
CA THR A 152 -8.08 18.82 7.31
C THR A 152 -7.81 18.27 8.70
N THR A 153 -8.27 18.96 9.76
CA THR A 153 -8.11 18.50 11.15
C THR A 153 -9.43 18.07 11.78
N ASP A 154 -9.36 17.10 12.71
CA ASP A 154 -10.54 16.63 13.43
C ASP A 154 -11.18 17.76 14.27
N ALA A 155 -10.41 18.68 14.82
CA ALA A 155 -10.95 19.82 15.57
C ALA A 155 -11.79 20.77 14.70
N GLU A 156 -11.41 20.97 13.43
CA GLU A 156 -12.21 21.78 12.50
C GLU A 156 -13.47 21.03 12.04
N ARG A 157 -13.40 19.70 11.92
CA ARG A 157 -14.58 18.86 11.61
C ARG A 157 -15.55 18.81 12.79
N GLU A 158 -15.04 18.79 14.01
CA GLU A 158 -15.81 18.85 15.26
C GLU A 158 -16.59 20.16 15.38
N ALA A 159 -15.99 21.29 15.00
CA ALA A 159 -16.69 22.57 14.94
C ALA A 159 -17.85 22.59 13.92
N LEU A 160 -17.92 21.60 13.02
CA LEU A 160 -19.01 21.40 12.07
C LEU A 160 -19.94 20.24 12.45
N GLU A 161 -19.74 19.58 13.59
CA GLU A 161 -20.54 18.40 13.97
C GLU A 161 -22.05 18.70 13.94
N SER A 162 -22.81 17.88 13.23
CA SER A 162 -24.26 18.02 12.98
C SER A 162 -24.69 19.27 12.18
N VAL A 163 -23.76 20.08 11.68
CA VAL A 163 -24.07 21.31 10.93
C VAL A 163 -24.54 21.00 9.52
N LEU A 164 -25.57 21.73 9.07
CA LEU A 164 -26.00 21.77 7.68
C LEU A 164 -24.98 22.51 6.82
N VAL A 165 -24.39 21.81 5.86
CA VAL A 165 -23.37 22.33 4.95
C VAL A 165 -23.75 22.14 3.48
N ARG A 166 -23.17 22.98 2.63
CA ARG A 166 -23.17 22.82 1.17
C ARG A 166 -21.73 22.69 0.71
N PRO A 167 -21.25 21.46 0.42
CA PRO A 167 -19.96 21.26 -0.20
C PRO A 167 -19.92 21.94 -1.56
N THR A 168 -18.89 22.75 -1.79
CA THR A 168 -18.65 23.47 -3.06
C THR A 168 -17.23 23.28 -3.58
N GLY A 169 -16.36 22.66 -2.79
CA GLY A 169 -15.04 22.20 -3.23
C GLY A 169 -15.13 20.94 -4.10
N GLU A 170 -13.99 20.59 -4.71
CA GLU A 170 -13.86 19.38 -5.51
C GLU A 170 -13.81 18.14 -4.60
N PHE A 171 -14.52 17.09 -5.01
CA PHE A 171 -14.48 15.77 -4.40
C PHE A 171 -14.42 14.70 -5.49
N THR A 172 -13.73 13.61 -5.18
CA THR A 172 -13.58 12.45 -6.06
C THR A 172 -13.94 11.18 -5.29
N VAL A 173 -14.60 10.22 -5.93
CA VAL A 173 -14.89 8.93 -5.31
C VAL A 173 -13.59 8.15 -5.09
N THR A 174 -13.40 7.64 -3.87
CA THR A 174 -12.22 6.84 -3.49
C THR A 174 -12.58 5.42 -3.06
N ASN A 175 -13.84 5.14 -2.71
CA ASN A 175 -14.25 3.81 -2.26
C ASN A 175 -15.72 3.52 -2.60
N THR A 176 -15.97 2.35 -3.19
CA THR A 176 -17.31 1.84 -3.54
C THR A 176 -17.62 0.47 -2.92
N TYR A 177 -16.73 -0.06 -2.09
CA TYR A 177 -16.81 -1.42 -1.57
C TYR A 177 -18.02 -1.61 -0.64
N SER A 178 -18.22 -0.70 0.32
CA SER A 178 -19.34 -0.76 1.27
C SER A 178 -20.67 -0.24 0.69
N THR A 179 -20.68 0.33 -0.51
CA THR A 179 -21.88 0.94 -1.11
C THR A 179 -23.03 -0.06 -1.25
N ASN A 180 -22.72 -1.30 -1.65
CA ASN A 180 -23.74 -2.35 -1.76
C ASN A 180 -24.31 -2.79 -0.40
N GLN A 181 -23.53 -2.68 0.66
CA GLN A 181 -23.89 -3.20 1.97
C GLN A 181 -24.55 -2.14 2.86
N TYR A 182 -24.04 -0.92 2.84
CA TYR A 182 -24.43 0.15 3.76
C TYR A 182 -24.82 1.45 3.06
N GLY A 183 -24.87 1.50 1.73
CA GLY A 183 -25.16 2.76 1.02
C GLY A 183 -24.09 3.82 1.21
N GLU A 184 -22.87 3.43 1.59
CA GLU A 184 -21.76 4.36 1.85
C GLU A 184 -20.85 4.48 0.61
N VAL A 185 -20.45 5.70 0.28
CA VAL A 185 -19.46 6.00 -0.76
C VAL A 185 -18.31 6.76 -0.11
N GLY A 186 -17.09 6.23 -0.19
CA GLY A 186 -15.91 6.95 0.27
C GLY A 186 -15.53 8.03 -0.73
N LEU A 187 -15.23 9.23 -0.22
CA LEU A 187 -14.81 10.39 -1.00
C LEU A 187 -13.42 10.87 -0.53
N ALA A 188 -12.67 11.42 -1.47
CA ALA A 188 -11.49 12.22 -1.23
C ALA A 188 -11.81 13.67 -1.57
N ALA A 189 -11.46 14.61 -0.68
CA ALA A 189 -11.40 16.02 -1.04
C ALA A 189 -10.30 16.24 -2.08
N GLY A 190 -10.60 16.96 -3.16
CA GLY A 190 -9.74 17.17 -4.33
C GLY A 190 -10.11 16.32 -5.55
N GLY A 191 -9.34 16.49 -6.62
CA GLY A 191 -9.60 15.91 -7.95
C GLY A 191 -9.08 14.49 -8.18
N VAL A 192 -8.49 13.84 -7.17
CA VAL A 192 -7.97 12.47 -7.29
C VAL A 192 -8.34 11.62 -6.06
N PRO A 193 -8.50 10.29 -6.23
CA PRO A 193 -8.69 9.35 -5.12
C PRO A 193 -7.60 9.43 -4.04
N LEU A 194 -7.85 8.78 -2.90
CA LEU A 194 -6.81 8.52 -1.91
C LEU A 194 -5.83 7.50 -2.47
N VAL A 195 -4.54 7.75 -2.26
CA VAL A 195 -3.45 6.98 -2.89
C VAL A 195 -2.92 5.96 -1.90
N GLN A 196 -2.71 4.73 -2.34
CA GLN A 196 -2.00 3.74 -1.54
C GLN A 196 -0.57 4.24 -1.23
N PRO A 197 -0.16 4.41 0.04
CA PRO A 197 1.13 5.04 0.36
C PRO A 197 2.35 4.38 -0.29
N THR A 198 2.33 3.05 -0.42
CA THR A 198 3.43 2.28 -1.01
C THR A 198 3.42 2.23 -2.54
N GLU A 199 2.44 2.88 -3.18
CA GLU A 199 2.44 3.13 -4.62
C GLU A 199 3.48 4.19 -4.99
N VAL A 200 3.59 5.25 -4.18
CA VAL A 200 4.39 6.45 -4.49
C VAL A 200 5.57 6.66 -3.54
N ALA A 201 5.67 5.90 -2.44
CA ALA A 201 6.77 6.02 -1.49
C ALA A 201 7.21 4.66 -0.92
N VAL A 202 8.50 4.55 -0.59
CA VAL A 202 9.09 3.31 -0.04
C VAL A 202 8.40 2.90 1.27
N PRO A 203 8.05 1.61 1.46
CA PRO A 203 7.43 1.12 2.69
C PRO A 203 8.16 1.56 3.97
N GLY A 204 7.40 2.12 4.91
CA GLY A 204 7.90 2.62 6.20
C GLY A 204 8.72 3.91 6.15
N SER A 205 8.84 4.55 4.98
CA SER A 205 9.55 5.83 4.86
C SER A 205 8.73 7.01 5.42
N ALA A 206 9.39 8.14 5.64
CA ALA A 206 8.72 9.36 6.08
C ALA A 206 7.73 9.88 5.01
N GLU A 207 8.05 9.67 3.74
CA GLU A 207 7.21 10.03 2.59
C GLU A 207 5.94 9.16 2.56
N ALA A 208 6.04 7.85 2.80
CA ALA A 208 4.87 6.98 2.89
C ALA A 208 3.94 7.37 4.06
N LEU A 209 4.52 7.74 5.22
CA LEU A 209 3.76 8.26 6.35
C LEU A 209 3.10 9.62 6.03
N ALA A 210 3.74 10.46 5.22
CA ALA A 210 3.17 11.73 4.78
C ALA A 210 1.97 11.53 3.85
N VAL A 211 2.03 10.56 2.92
CA VAL A 211 0.90 10.20 2.06
C VAL A 211 -0.28 9.67 2.89
N ALA A 212 0.00 8.81 3.89
CA ALA A 212 -1.04 8.32 4.79
C ALA A 212 -1.70 9.45 5.60
N ALA A 213 -0.92 10.45 6.05
CA ALA A 213 -1.44 11.62 6.74
C ALA A 213 -2.31 12.48 5.82
N ASP A 214 -1.83 12.78 4.60
CA ASP A 214 -2.61 13.51 3.59
C ASP A 214 -3.95 12.82 3.28
N ASN A 215 -3.93 11.49 3.12
CA ASN A 215 -5.17 10.74 2.91
C ASN A 215 -6.17 10.91 4.06
N ALA A 216 -5.70 10.91 5.31
CA ALA A 216 -6.56 11.13 6.48
C ALA A 216 -7.14 12.56 6.55
N GLU A 217 -6.39 13.55 6.06
CA GLU A 217 -6.85 14.94 5.95
C GLU A 217 -7.94 15.10 4.87
N ARG A 218 -7.87 14.32 3.78
CA ARG A 218 -8.80 14.42 2.63
C ARG A 218 -10.02 13.49 2.71
N ALA A 219 -9.96 12.42 3.51
CA ALA A 219 -11.02 11.41 3.55
C ALA A 219 -12.32 11.92 4.20
N VAL A 220 -13.45 11.63 3.55
CA VAL A 220 -14.82 11.78 4.09
C VAL A 220 -15.74 10.73 3.46
N THR A 221 -16.76 10.26 4.17
CA THR A 221 -17.72 9.28 3.64
C THR A 221 -19.05 9.95 3.33
N LEU A 222 -19.58 9.80 2.13
CA LEU A 222 -20.99 10.06 1.86
C LEU A 222 -21.82 8.86 2.29
N ASP A 223 -22.88 9.11 3.05
CA ASP A 223 -23.76 8.09 3.59
C ASP A 223 -25.15 8.16 2.90
N ASP A 224 -26.00 7.16 3.12
CA ASP A 224 -27.38 7.15 2.66
C ASP A 224 -28.37 7.61 3.74
N GLY A 225 -27.91 7.95 4.95
CA GLY A 225 -28.79 8.40 6.04
C GLY A 225 -29.51 7.25 6.72
N SER A 226 -28.95 6.04 6.69
CA SER A 226 -29.55 4.82 7.20
C SER A 226 -28.51 3.88 7.81
N SER A 227 -28.95 2.96 8.69
CA SER A 227 -28.15 1.89 9.28
C SER A 227 -28.51 0.51 8.71
N ILE A 228 -29.21 0.48 7.56
CA ILE A 228 -29.62 -0.73 6.87
C ILE A 228 -28.39 -1.43 6.29
N ASP A 229 -28.17 -2.66 6.77
CA ASP A 229 -27.30 -3.64 6.11
C ASP A 229 -28.10 -4.36 5.02
N PHE A 230 -27.87 -4.00 3.76
CA PHE A 230 -28.57 -4.52 2.58
C PHE A 230 -28.21 -5.98 2.25
N LEU A 231 -27.16 -6.54 2.87
CA LEU A 231 -26.78 -7.95 2.74
C LEU A 231 -27.49 -8.85 3.74
N ARG A 232 -28.13 -8.29 4.77
CA ARG A 232 -28.92 -9.11 5.71
C ARG A 232 -30.15 -9.70 5.04
N PRO A 233 -30.53 -10.96 5.36
CA PRO A 233 -31.74 -11.58 4.81
C PRO A 233 -33.03 -10.77 5.02
N ALA A 234 -33.10 -9.97 6.09
CA ALA A 234 -34.26 -9.11 6.37
C ALA A 234 -34.40 -7.94 5.36
N ASN A 235 -33.30 -7.55 4.71
CA ASN A 235 -33.19 -6.36 3.88
C ASN A 235 -32.77 -6.67 2.43
N SER A 236 -32.41 -7.91 2.10
CA SER A 236 -31.93 -8.31 0.76
C SER A 236 -32.97 -8.18 -0.36
N ALA A 237 -34.23 -7.87 -0.03
CA ALA A 237 -35.26 -7.48 -1.00
C ALA A 237 -35.20 -5.99 -1.38
N LEU A 238 -34.46 -5.17 -0.63
CA LEU A 238 -34.27 -3.74 -0.91
C LEU A 238 -33.18 -3.53 -1.94
N THR A 239 -33.12 -2.31 -2.48
CA THR A 239 -32.07 -1.88 -3.41
C THR A 239 -31.16 -0.90 -2.66
N PRO A 240 -29.85 -1.16 -2.57
CA PRO A 240 -28.91 -0.21 -1.98
C PRO A 240 -28.86 1.09 -2.80
N PRO A 241 -28.88 2.26 -2.16
CA PRO A 241 -28.58 3.54 -2.80
C PRO A 241 -27.21 3.55 -3.48
N TYR A 242 -27.04 4.45 -4.45
CA TYR A 242 -25.77 4.67 -5.16
C TYR A 242 -25.23 3.47 -5.98
N VAL A 243 -25.97 2.35 -6.08
CA VAL A 243 -25.64 1.23 -6.97
C VAL A 243 -26.55 1.26 -8.20
N SER A 244 -25.96 1.31 -9.39
CA SER A 244 -26.70 1.42 -10.66
C SER A 244 -25.89 0.86 -11.83
N LEU A 245 -26.57 0.25 -12.80
CA LEU A 245 -25.97 -0.18 -14.07
C LEU A 245 -25.88 0.97 -15.08
N THR A 246 -26.72 2.00 -14.96
CA THR A 246 -26.85 3.08 -15.96
C THR A 246 -26.32 4.44 -15.48
N ALA A 247 -26.02 4.55 -14.19
CA ALA A 247 -25.39 5.72 -13.58
C ALA A 247 -24.48 5.24 -12.43
N PRO A 248 -23.44 4.46 -12.76
CA PRO A 248 -22.60 3.79 -11.77
C PRO A 248 -21.77 4.80 -10.96
N VAL A 249 -21.63 4.54 -9.66
CA VAL A 249 -20.65 5.23 -8.82
C VAL A 249 -19.36 4.42 -8.84
N ARG A 250 -18.24 5.08 -9.17
CA ARG A 250 -16.96 4.42 -9.45
C ARG A 250 -15.81 5.22 -8.86
N VAL A 251 -14.77 4.55 -8.36
CA VAL A 251 -13.53 5.21 -7.93
C VAL A 251 -12.96 6.04 -9.08
N GLY A 252 -12.47 7.25 -8.76
CA GLY A 252 -11.98 8.23 -9.74
C GLY A 252 -13.07 9.13 -10.30
N ALA A 253 -14.36 8.87 -10.09
CA ALA A 253 -15.43 9.73 -10.58
C ALA A 253 -15.47 11.07 -9.82
N PRO A 254 -15.48 12.22 -10.53
CA PRO A 254 -15.79 13.52 -9.93
C PRO A 254 -17.19 13.57 -9.32
N VAL A 255 -17.31 14.29 -8.21
CA VAL A 255 -18.54 14.40 -7.43
C VAL A 255 -19.01 15.84 -7.40
N THR A 256 -20.29 16.06 -7.73
CA THR A 256 -20.94 17.38 -7.62
C THR A 256 -22.08 17.30 -6.60
N PHE A 257 -21.99 18.07 -5.53
CA PHE A 257 -23.10 18.20 -4.58
C PHE A 257 -24.17 19.15 -5.15
N THR A 258 -25.39 18.63 -5.27
CA THR A 258 -26.58 19.35 -5.77
C THR A 258 -27.53 19.76 -4.65
N GLY A 259 -27.35 19.20 -3.45
CA GLY A 259 -28.13 19.48 -2.25
C GLY A 259 -27.28 19.68 -1.01
N ASP A 260 -27.95 19.97 0.10
CA ASP A 260 -27.31 20.19 1.40
C ASP A 260 -27.18 18.87 2.15
N VAL A 261 -26.12 18.77 2.96
CA VAL A 261 -25.78 17.59 3.76
C VAL A 261 -25.43 18.00 5.19
N ILE A 262 -25.42 17.05 6.11
CA ILE A 262 -25.01 17.23 7.50
C ILE A 262 -23.61 16.65 7.68
N VAL A 263 -22.70 17.39 8.31
CA VAL A 263 -21.44 16.82 8.79
C VAL A 263 -21.73 15.96 10.03
N ASP A 264 -21.31 14.71 10.03
CA ASP A 264 -21.67 13.72 11.05
C ASP A 264 -20.46 12.85 11.41
N ARG A 265 -20.47 12.25 12.59
CA ARG A 265 -19.43 11.34 13.08
C ARG A 265 -20.05 10.01 13.46
N ARG A 266 -19.88 8.98 12.62
CA ARG A 266 -20.40 7.62 12.90
C ARG A 266 -19.46 6.57 12.36
N ASN A 267 -19.49 5.38 12.96
CA ASN A 267 -18.67 4.23 12.52
C ASN A 267 -17.15 4.55 12.47
N ASN A 268 -16.68 5.40 13.39
CA ASN A 268 -15.31 5.94 13.42
C ASN A 268 -14.89 6.72 12.16
N ALA A 269 -15.84 7.22 11.38
CA ALA A 269 -15.61 8.02 10.18
C ALA A 269 -16.38 9.36 10.22
N TRP A 270 -15.78 10.40 9.65
CA TRP A 270 -16.47 11.65 9.34
C TRP A 270 -17.30 11.46 8.08
N LYS A 271 -18.53 11.95 8.11
CA LYS A 271 -19.55 11.66 7.12
C LYS A 271 -20.27 12.92 6.64
N PHE A 272 -20.70 12.87 5.39
CA PHE A 272 -21.81 13.66 4.90
C PHE A 272 -23.07 12.81 4.92
N GLN A 273 -24.02 13.17 5.80
CA GLN A 273 -25.35 12.59 5.80
C GLN A 273 -26.28 13.42 4.91
N PRO A 274 -27.16 12.82 4.10
CA PRO A 274 -28.24 13.54 3.44
C PRO A 274 -29.19 14.14 4.48
N THR A 275 -30.08 15.08 4.10
CA THR A 275 -31.03 15.68 5.06
C THR A 275 -32.23 14.77 5.40
N ALA A 276 -32.37 13.65 4.70
CA ALA A 276 -33.31 12.56 4.95
C ALA A 276 -32.74 11.26 4.37
N PRO A 277 -33.20 10.07 4.80
CA PRO A 277 -32.74 8.80 4.24
C PRO A 277 -32.89 8.76 2.71
N VAL A 278 -31.81 8.42 2.00
CA VAL A 278 -31.81 8.21 0.56
C VAL A 278 -32.34 6.83 0.26
N VAL A 279 -33.34 6.76 -0.61
CA VAL A 279 -33.89 5.50 -1.13
C VAL A 279 -33.49 5.38 -2.60
N ALA A 280 -33.08 4.19 -3.02
CA ALA A 280 -32.71 3.95 -4.42
C ALA A 280 -33.82 4.37 -5.39
N GLY A 281 -33.44 5.16 -6.41
CA GLY A 281 -34.37 5.70 -7.42
C GLY A 281 -35.09 6.99 -7.02
N ASP A 282 -34.84 7.53 -5.82
CA ASP A 282 -35.32 8.86 -5.43
C ASP A 282 -34.61 9.95 -6.26
N PRO A 283 -35.32 10.90 -6.90
CA PRO A 283 -34.68 12.03 -7.58
C PRO A 283 -34.06 13.07 -6.62
N ALA A 284 -34.34 13.01 -5.32
CA ALA A 284 -33.90 14.00 -4.32
C ALA A 284 -32.55 13.68 -3.66
N VAL A 285 -31.65 12.98 -4.36
CA VAL A 285 -30.28 12.69 -3.90
C VAL A 285 -29.45 13.99 -3.92
N PRO A 286 -28.69 14.33 -2.85
CA PRO A 286 -27.96 15.61 -2.78
C PRO A 286 -26.65 15.62 -3.58
N VAL A 287 -26.41 14.63 -4.45
CA VAL A 287 -25.14 14.43 -5.15
C VAL A 287 -25.36 13.84 -6.54
N GLU A 288 -24.50 14.24 -7.48
CA GLU A 288 -24.33 13.67 -8.81
C GLU A 288 -22.89 13.17 -8.95
N PHE A 289 -22.74 12.00 -9.58
CA PHE A 289 -21.44 11.39 -9.91
C PHE A 289 -21.26 11.40 -11.42
N ALA A 290 -20.10 11.81 -11.90
CA ALA A 290 -19.79 11.72 -13.33
C ALA A 290 -19.62 10.25 -13.75
N ASP A 291 -20.15 9.90 -14.93
CA ASP A 291 -19.90 8.59 -15.53
C ASP A 291 -18.58 8.62 -16.31
N THR A 292 -17.59 7.90 -15.81
CA THR A 292 -16.23 7.81 -16.37
C THR A 292 -15.99 6.51 -17.14
N ARG A 293 -17.04 5.72 -17.42
CA ARG A 293 -16.92 4.46 -18.16
C ARG A 293 -16.52 4.69 -19.63
N THR A 294 -15.46 4.01 -20.06
CA THR A 294 -15.02 3.95 -21.47
C THR A 294 -15.28 2.57 -22.06
N ALA A 295 -15.59 2.50 -23.35
CA ALA A 295 -15.99 1.24 -24.01
C ALA A 295 -14.81 0.33 -24.40
N ALA A 296 -13.59 0.87 -24.38
CA ALA A 296 -12.32 0.23 -24.69
C ALA A 296 -11.20 1.07 -24.04
N PRO A 297 -9.95 0.58 -24.01
CA PRO A 297 -8.78 1.38 -23.63
C PRO A 297 -8.69 2.68 -24.44
N ASP A 298 -8.11 3.73 -23.84
CA ASP A 298 -7.95 5.02 -24.50
C ASP A 298 -6.93 4.93 -25.64
N VAL A 299 -7.39 5.22 -26.86
CA VAL A 299 -6.56 5.14 -28.07
C VAL A 299 -5.57 6.29 -28.18
N GLU A 300 -5.83 7.43 -27.54
CA GLU A 300 -4.90 8.55 -27.47
C GLU A 300 -3.74 8.21 -26.53
N ASP A 301 -4.03 7.60 -25.37
CA ASP A 301 -3.02 7.19 -24.38
C ASP A 301 -2.15 6.03 -24.90
N LEU A 302 -2.70 5.13 -25.71
CA LEU A 302 -1.95 4.05 -26.37
C LEU A 302 -1.11 4.51 -27.57
N GLY A 303 -1.48 5.62 -28.21
CA GLY A 303 -0.81 6.09 -29.43
C GLY A 303 -0.96 5.16 -30.65
N ASP A 304 -0.06 5.30 -31.62
CA ASP A 304 -0.15 4.69 -32.96
C ASP A 304 0.53 3.30 -33.07
N GLY A 305 0.91 2.68 -31.95
CA GLY A 305 1.64 1.41 -31.92
C GLY A 305 0.87 0.26 -32.61
N GLY A 306 1.60 -0.50 -33.44
CA GLY A 306 1.03 -1.58 -34.25
C GLY A 306 0.88 -2.93 -33.54
N LEU A 307 1.54 -3.12 -32.40
CA LEU A 307 1.42 -4.29 -31.53
C LEU A 307 0.87 -3.87 -30.18
N ARG A 308 -0.17 -4.55 -29.69
CA ARG A 308 -0.70 -4.33 -28.33
C ARG A 308 -0.56 -5.58 -27.48
N VAL A 309 -0.02 -5.42 -26.28
CA VAL A 309 0.11 -6.50 -25.30
C VAL A 309 -0.57 -6.09 -24.00
N ALA A 310 -1.15 -7.04 -23.28
CA ALA A 310 -1.91 -6.73 -22.07
C ALA A 310 -1.72 -7.74 -20.94
N SER A 311 -1.91 -7.24 -19.72
CA SER A 311 -2.05 -8.01 -18.49
C SER A 311 -3.52 -8.03 -18.08
N PHE A 312 -4.08 -9.17 -17.70
CA PHE A 312 -5.43 -9.22 -17.15
C PHE A 312 -5.66 -10.38 -16.16
N ASN A 313 -5.84 -10.03 -14.88
CA ASN A 313 -6.32 -10.97 -13.88
C ASN A 313 -7.85 -11.09 -14.00
N VAL A 314 -8.37 -12.30 -14.25
CA VAL A 314 -9.80 -12.53 -14.56
C VAL A 314 -10.63 -13.11 -13.41
N LEU A 315 -10.09 -13.10 -12.18
CA LEU A 315 -10.77 -13.50 -10.94
C LEU A 315 -11.40 -14.91 -10.96
N ASN A 316 -10.60 -15.92 -10.64
CA ASN A 316 -10.97 -17.34 -10.58
C ASN A 316 -11.85 -17.82 -11.75
N TYR A 317 -11.37 -17.73 -13.00
CA TYR A 317 -12.05 -18.36 -14.14
C TYR A 317 -11.79 -19.87 -14.15
N PHE A 318 -12.75 -20.61 -13.58
CA PHE A 318 -12.73 -22.06 -13.44
C PHE A 318 -13.86 -22.70 -14.25
N THR A 319 -13.54 -23.77 -14.96
CA THR A 319 -14.50 -24.54 -15.74
C THR A 319 -14.97 -25.79 -15.02
N THR A 320 -14.21 -26.28 -14.03
CA THR A 320 -14.69 -27.25 -13.04
C THR A 320 -15.62 -26.54 -12.06
N LEU A 321 -16.88 -26.96 -12.01
CA LEU A 321 -17.91 -26.25 -11.25
C LEU A 321 -17.94 -26.67 -9.78
N GLY A 322 -18.36 -25.76 -8.90
CA GLY A 322 -18.62 -26.09 -7.49
C GLY A 322 -19.58 -27.27 -7.31
N THR A 323 -20.62 -27.38 -8.17
CA THR A 323 -21.57 -28.51 -8.14
C THR A 323 -20.96 -29.87 -8.49
N ASP A 324 -19.78 -29.91 -9.08
CA ASP A 324 -19.12 -31.17 -9.48
C ASP A 324 -18.47 -31.88 -8.29
N THR A 325 -18.25 -31.16 -7.18
CA THR A 325 -17.57 -31.69 -5.99
C THR A 325 -18.42 -31.51 -4.73
N ALA A 326 -18.78 -32.62 -4.10
CA ALA A 326 -19.68 -32.65 -2.94
C ALA A 326 -19.15 -31.96 -1.67
N THR A 327 -17.86 -31.64 -1.60
CA THR A 327 -17.26 -30.90 -0.48
C THR A 327 -17.20 -29.40 -0.71
N CYS A 328 -17.48 -28.91 -1.92
CA CYS A 328 -17.54 -27.48 -2.17
C CYS A 328 -18.78 -26.88 -1.51
N GLU A 329 -18.61 -25.71 -0.91
CA GLU A 329 -19.70 -24.91 -0.35
C GLU A 329 -19.89 -23.63 -1.17
N PRO A 330 -21.12 -23.14 -1.38
CA PRO A 330 -21.36 -21.91 -2.11
C PRO A 330 -21.45 -20.67 -1.20
N TYR A 331 -21.09 -19.52 -1.75
CA TYR A 331 -21.78 -18.28 -1.43
C TYR A 331 -23.13 -18.32 -2.15
N THR A 332 -24.20 -18.07 -1.40
CA THR A 332 -25.57 -18.13 -1.93
C THR A 332 -26.14 -16.75 -2.19
N ASP A 333 -26.97 -16.64 -3.22
CA ASP A 333 -27.81 -15.48 -3.46
C ASP A 333 -28.92 -15.33 -2.40
N ARG A 334 -29.75 -14.31 -2.54
CA ARG A 334 -30.87 -14.06 -1.60
C ARG A 334 -31.97 -15.13 -1.63
N ALA A 335 -32.04 -15.93 -2.70
CA ALA A 335 -32.98 -17.05 -2.85
C ALA A 335 -32.41 -18.37 -2.30
N GLY A 336 -31.14 -18.39 -1.88
CA GLY A 336 -30.44 -19.57 -1.39
C GLY A 336 -29.82 -20.42 -2.50
N ASP A 337 -29.77 -19.91 -3.74
CA ASP A 337 -29.07 -20.56 -4.86
C ASP A 337 -27.57 -20.28 -4.77
N GLY A 338 -26.73 -21.25 -5.10
CA GLY A 338 -25.28 -21.05 -5.09
C GLY A 338 -24.83 -20.21 -6.28
N VAL A 339 -23.84 -19.33 -6.09
CA VAL A 339 -23.35 -18.41 -7.14
C VAL A 339 -21.85 -18.57 -7.39
N THR A 340 -21.07 -18.68 -6.32
CA THR A 340 -19.63 -18.87 -6.41
C THR A 340 -19.17 -19.77 -5.28
N VAL A 341 -18.09 -20.53 -5.48
CA VAL A 341 -17.49 -21.37 -4.44
C VAL A 341 -16.95 -20.48 -3.30
N ARG A 342 -17.14 -20.91 -2.05
CA ARG A 342 -16.89 -20.14 -0.82
C ARG A 342 -15.62 -20.52 -0.03
N ASP A 343 -14.88 -21.53 -0.46
CA ASP A 343 -13.78 -22.23 0.22
C ASP A 343 -14.20 -23.67 0.61
N ASP A 344 -13.25 -24.48 1.11
CA ASP A 344 -13.37 -25.92 1.48
C ASP A 344 -13.23 -26.96 0.35
N CYS A 345 -12.89 -26.53 -0.87
CA CYS A 345 -12.50 -27.45 -1.95
C CYS A 345 -11.41 -26.85 -2.86
N ALA A 346 -10.99 -27.60 -3.88
CA ALA A 346 -9.94 -27.18 -4.81
C ALA A 346 -10.47 -26.24 -5.90
N GLN A 347 -11.74 -26.39 -6.27
CA GLN A 347 -12.44 -25.51 -7.21
C GLN A 347 -12.57 -24.10 -6.62
N ARG A 348 -12.56 -23.11 -7.51
CA ARG A 348 -12.86 -21.72 -7.21
C ARG A 348 -13.82 -21.19 -8.27
N GLY A 349 -14.26 -19.94 -8.15
CA GLY A 349 -15.13 -19.33 -9.16
C GLY A 349 -16.55 -19.91 -9.18
N ALA A 350 -17.08 -20.12 -10.39
CA ALA A 350 -18.49 -20.44 -10.64
C ALA A 350 -19.02 -21.65 -9.84
N TRP A 351 -20.20 -21.47 -9.23
CA TRP A 351 -20.87 -22.58 -8.55
C TRP A 351 -21.47 -23.58 -9.54
N ASP A 352 -22.21 -23.10 -10.55
CA ASP A 352 -22.80 -23.92 -11.60
C ASP A 352 -22.57 -23.39 -13.03
N ALA A 353 -23.14 -24.08 -14.03
CA ALA A 353 -22.96 -23.72 -15.43
C ALA A 353 -23.57 -22.35 -15.80
N ALA A 354 -24.62 -21.92 -15.10
CA ALA A 354 -25.22 -20.61 -15.32
C ALA A 354 -24.35 -19.51 -14.70
N ASP A 355 -23.68 -19.76 -13.57
CA ASP A 355 -22.66 -18.88 -13.01
C ASP A 355 -21.45 -18.74 -13.93
N LEU A 356 -20.95 -19.86 -14.45
CA LEU A 356 -19.84 -19.87 -15.40
C LEU A 356 -20.18 -19.05 -16.64
N GLN A 357 -21.39 -19.22 -17.19
CA GLN A 357 -21.83 -18.40 -18.32
C GLN A 357 -21.84 -16.90 -17.97
N ARG A 358 -22.32 -16.52 -16.78
CA ARG A 358 -22.35 -15.12 -16.35
C ARG A 358 -20.96 -14.50 -16.24
N GLN A 359 -20.03 -15.24 -15.64
CA GLN A 359 -18.62 -14.88 -15.52
C GLN A 359 -17.97 -14.76 -16.91
N GLN A 360 -18.14 -15.79 -17.74
CA GLN A 360 -17.57 -15.86 -19.09
C GLN A 360 -18.07 -14.75 -20.00
N ASP A 361 -19.37 -14.39 -19.94
CA ASP A 361 -19.94 -13.31 -20.75
C ASP A 361 -19.21 -11.98 -20.51
N LYS A 362 -18.91 -11.66 -19.24
CA LYS A 362 -18.20 -10.43 -18.87
C LYS A 362 -16.73 -10.47 -19.28
N ILE A 363 -16.02 -11.57 -18.97
CA ILE A 363 -14.59 -11.72 -19.31
C ILE A 363 -14.37 -11.70 -20.82
N VAL A 364 -15.23 -12.39 -21.59
CA VAL A 364 -15.19 -12.38 -23.06
C VAL A 364 -15.49 -10.98 -23.60
N ALA A 365 -16.46 -10.26 -23.02
CA ALA A 365 -16.73 -8.87 -23.41
C ALA A 365 -15.52 -7.95 -23.15
N ALA A 366 -14.83 -8.11 -22.02
CA ALA A 366 -13.63 -7.36 -21.67
C ALA A 366 -12.47 -7.67 -22.62
N ILE A 367 -12.07 -8.94 -22.78
CA ILE A 367 -10.95 -9.32 -23.67
C ILE A 367 -11.19 -8.89 -25.12
N SER A 368 -12.42 -9.05 -25.64
CA SER A 368 -12.73 -8.63 -27.02
C SER A 368 -12.67 -7.11 -27.22
N ALA A 369 -12.96 -6.32 -26.19
CA ALA A 369 -12.93 -4.86 -26.24
C ALA A 369 -11.55 -4.27 -25.88
N LEU A 370 -10.72 -5.03 -25.17
CA LEU A 370 -9.34 -4.67 -24.80
C LEU A 370 -8.45 -4.41 -26.02
N ASP A 371 -8.79 -5.03 -27.15
CA ASP A 371 -8.10 -4.90 -28.45
C ASP A 371 -6.58 -5.15 -28.39
N ALA A 372 -6.15 -6.02 -27.48
CA ALA A 372 -4.78 -6.51 -27.41
C ALA A 372 -4.54 -7.66 -28.40
N ASP A 373 -3.29 -7.85 -28.81
CA ASP A 373 -2.85 -8.92 -29.72
C ASP A 373 -2.27 -10.12 -28.97
N VAL A 374 -1.68 -9.87 -27.80
CA VAL A 374 -1.23 -10.88 -26.84
C VAL A 374 -1.73 -10.48 -25.46
N VAL A 375 -2.37 -11.39 -24.74
CA VAL A 375 -2.89 -11.15 -23.39
C VAL A 375 -2.34 -12.20 -22.46
N GLY A 376 -1.66 -11.74 -21.40
CA GLY A 376 -1.31 -12.54 -20.24
C GLY A 376 -2.48 -12.57 -19.28
N LEU A 377 -2.90 -13.79 -18.91
CA LEU A 377 -4.03 -14.03 -18.04
C LEU A 377 -3.55 -14.63 -16.72
N MET A 378 -4.05 -14.09 -15.62
CA MET A 378 -3.93 -14.67 -14.29
C MET A 378 -5.29 -15.16 -13.83
N GLU A 379 -5.31 -15.99 -12.78
CA GLU A 379 -6.55 -16.50 -12.19
C GLU A 379 -7.35 -17.43 -13.14
N ILE A 380 -6.63 -18.15 -14.01
CA ILE A 380 -7.18 -19.26 -14.80
C ILE A 380 -7.05 -20.55 -14.01
N GLU A 381 -8.05 -21.41 -14.05
CA GLU A 381 -7.95 -22.76 -13.48
C GLU A 381 -6.77 -23.55 -14.07
N ASN A 382 -6.02 -24.17 -13.17
CA ASN A 382 -5.04 -25.18 -13.53
C ASN A 382 -5.72 -26.54 -13.68
N SER A 383 -6.27 -26.79 -14.88
CA SER A 383 -7.00 -28.04 -15.18
C SER A 383 -6.15 -29.29 -14.90
N ALA A 384 -4.82 -29.22 -15.06
CA ALA A 384 -3.93 -30.34 -14.73
C ALA A 384 -3.86 -30.62 -13.22
N ALA A 385 -3.84 -29.59 -12.36
CA ALA A 385 -3.86 -29.73 -10.91
C ALA A 385 -5.20 -30.28 -10.39
N LEU A 386 -6.30 -30.04 -11.12
CA LEU A 386 -7.61 -30.64 -10.84
C LEU A 386 -7.81 -32.03 -11.45
N GLY A 387 -6.82 -32.56 -12.18
CA GLY A 387 -6.86 -33.91 -12.77
C GLY A 387 -7.59 -33.99 -14.12
N GLU A 388 -7.83 -32.86 -14.77
CA GLU A 388 -8.43 -32.72 -16.09
C GLU A 388 -7.37 -32.68 -17.20
N THR A 389 -7.80 -32.42 -18.44
CA THR A 389 -6.85 -32.23 -19.55
C THR A 389 -6.09 -30.91 -19.31
N PRO A 390 -4.75 -30.86 -19.44
CA PRO A 390 -4.02 -29.61 -19.36
C PRO A 390 -4.59 -28.54 -20.30
N ASP A 391 -4.68 -27.30 -19.82
CA ASP A 391 -5.23 -26.13 -20.50
C ASP A 391 -6.74 -26.18 -20.86
N GLU A 392 -7.52 -27.12 -20.31
CA GLU A 392 -8.96 -27.27 -20.64
C GLU A 392 -9.78 -25.99 -20.39
N ALA A 393 -9.56 -25.32 -19.25
CA ALA A 393 -10.21 -24.05 -18.93
C ALA A 393 -9.82 -22.94 -19.93
N LEU A 394 -8.53 -22.81 -20.26
CA LEU A 394 -8.04 -21.83 -21.23
C LEU A 394 -8.61 -22.06 -22.63
N GLN A 395 -8.69 -23.32 -23.07
CA GLN A 395 -9.29 -23.67 -24.36
C GLN A 395 -10.79 -23.38 -24.38
N THR A 396 -11.49 -23.54 -23.27
CA THR A 396 -12.90 -23.17 -23.13
C THR A 396 -13.10 -21.66 -23.32
N LEU A 397 -12.27 -20.85 -22.65
CA LEU A 397 -12.28 -19.39 -22.83
C LEU A 397 -11.98 -18.97 -24.27
N VAL A 398 -10.94 -19.54 -24.88
CA VAL A 398 -10.60 -19.28 -26.30
C VAL A 398 -11.71 -19.72 -27.25
N GLY A 399 -12.42 -20.81 -26.94
CA GLY A 399 -13.62 -21.23 -27.67
C GLY A 399 -14.72 -20.17 -27.62
N ALA A 400 -14.98 -19.60 -26.44
CA ALA A 400 -15.97 -18.55 -26.23
C ALA A 400 -15.59 -17.25 -26.94
N LEU A 401 -14.31 -16.83 -26.86
CA LEU A 401 -13.77 -15.69 -27.58
C LEU A 401 -13.93 -15.86 -29.09
N ASN A 402 -13.58 -17.02 -29.63
CA ASN A 402 -13.73 -17.33 -31.06
C ASN A 402 -15.21 -17.43 -31.50
N ALA A 403 -16.13 -17.80 -30.60
CA ALA A 403 -17.55 -17.76 -30.88
C ALA A 403 -18.08 -16.32 -31.03
N ARG A 404 -17.48 -15.37 -30.29
CA ARG A 404 -17.81 -13.94 -30.35
C ARG A 404 -17.11 -13.22 -31.50
N ASP A 405 -15.79 -13.36 -31.60
CA ASP A 405 -14.93 -12.56 -32.49
C ASP A 405 -14.65 -13.24 -33.84
N GLY A 406 -15.14 -14.47 -34.02
CA GLY A 406 -14.93 -15.28 -35.21
C GLY A 406 -13.91 -16.40 -35.00
N ALA A 407 -14.17 -17.54 -35.64
CA ALA A 407 -13.34 -18.73 -35.47
C ALA A 407 -11.90 -18.49 -35.97
N GLY A 408 -10.93 -18.74 -35.10
CA GLY A 408 -9.51 -18.60 -35.40
C GLY A 408 -8.95 -17.21 -35.15
N THR A 409 -9.74 -16.28 -34.61
CA THR A 409 -9.28 -14.96 -34.16
C THR A 409 -8.32 -15.10 -32.98
N TRP A 410 -8.62 -16.00 -32.03
CA TRP A 410 -7.83 -16.22 -30.83
C TRP A 410 -7.26 -17.64 -30.79
N ALA A 411 -6.04 -17.78 -30.27
CA ALA A 411 -5.41 -19.05 -29.94
C ALA A 411 -4.87 -19.03 -28.51
N ALA A 412 -4.92 -20.20 -27.86
CA ALA A 412 -4.25 -20.43 -26.58
C ALA A 412 -2.77 -20.77 -26.81
N ASN A 413 -1.90 -20.18 -26.00
CA ASN A 413 -0.55 -20.68 -25.82
C ASN A 413 -0.59 -21.93 -24.94
N PRO A 414 -0.06 -23.08 -25.39
CA PRO A 414 0.05 -24.28 -24.56
C PRO A 414 0.95 -24.05 -23.34
N SER A 415 0.61 -24.70 -22.24
CA SER A 415 1.46 -24.76 -21.04
C SER A 415 2.87 -25.29 -21.36
N SER A 416 3.87 -24.78 -20.63
CA SER A 416 5.27 -25.20 -20.81
C SER A 416 5.52 -26.60 -20.24
N ALA A 417 6.36 -27.38 -20.93
CA ALA A 417 6.87 -28.64 -20.40
C ALA A 417 7.91 -28.45 -19.26
N GLU A 418 8.33 -27.22 -18.97
CA GLU A 418 9.24 -26.87 -17.87
C GLU A 418 8.52 -26.68 -16.52
N LEU A 419 7.18 -26.67 -16.51
CA LEU A 419 6.37 -26.63 -15.29
C LEU A 419 6.63 -27.86 -14.40
N PRO A 420 6.48 -27.72 -13.07
CA PRO A 420 6.62 -28.87 -12.18
C PRO A 420 5.45 -29.86 -12.39
N PRO A 421 5.54 -31.09 -11.85
CA PRO A 421 4.39 -31.98 -11.73
C PRO A 421 3.20 -31.28 -11.08
N ALA A 422 2.00 -31.61 -11.57
CA ALA A 422 0.75 -30.93 -11.19
C ALA A 422 0.43 -30.96 -9.69
N ASP A 423 0.92 -31.96 -8.94
CA ASP A 423 0.74 -32.05 -7.48
C ASP A 423 1.59 -31.04 -6.67
N ARG A 424 2.50 -30.32 -7.34
CA ARG A 424 3.27 -29.21 -6.79
C ARG A 424 2.79 -27.83 -7.28
N MET A 425 1.80 -27.79 -8.16
CA MET A 425 1.27 -26.54 -8.71
C MET A 425 0.07 -26.04 -7.90
N ASP A 426 -0.17 -24.73 -7.94
CA ASP A 426 -1.43 -24.13 -7.48
C ASP A 426 -2.59 -24.59 -8.39
N VAL A 427 -3.81 -24.58 -7.84
CA VAL A 427 -5.05 -24.83 -8.60
C VAL A 427 -5.38 -23.68 -9.55
N ILE A 428 -4.67 -22.56 -9.42
CA ILE A 428 -4.65 -21.42 -10.35
C ILE A 428 -3.36 -21.45 -11.16
N THR A 429 -3.42 -21.05 -12.44
CA THR A 429 -2.24 -20.93 -13.31
C THR A 429 -2.23 -19.61 -14.10
N ASN A 430 -1.06 -19.28 -14.61
CA ASN A 430 -0.85 -18.21 -15.59
C ASN A 430 -1.12 -18.78 -16.99
N ALA A 431 -1.69 -17.97 -17.87
CA ALA A 431 -2.00 -18.36 -19.24
C ALA A 431 -1.69 -17.23 -20.24
N ILE A 432 -1.52 -17.58 -21.52
CA ILE A 432 -1.35 -16.61 -22.59
C ILE A 432 -2.35 -16.93 -23.71
N ILE A 433 -3.07 -15.92 -24.18
CA ILE A 433 -3.84 -15.98 -25.43
C ILE A 433 -3.29 -14.95 -26.42
N TYR A 434 -3.43 -15.22 -27.71
CA TYR A 434 -2.93 -14.33 -28.75
C TYR A 434 -3.78 -14.39 -30.02
N LYS A 435 -3.69 -13.34 -30.84
CA LYS A 435 -4.29 -13.29 -32.17
C LYS A 435 -3.31 -13.86 -33.21
N PRO A 436 -3.56 -15.03 -33.83
CA PRO A 436 -2.64 -15.64 -34.80
C PRO A 436 -2.43 -14.82 -36.07
N ALA A 437 -3.35 -13.89 -36.35
CA ALA A 437 -3.22 -12.94 -37.46
C ALA A 437 -2.19 -11.84 -37.18
N MET A 438 -1.77 -11.66 -35.93
CA MET A 438 -0.88 -10.58 -35.49
C MET A 438 0.49 -11.11 -35.12
N VAL A 439 0.55 -12.23 -34.40
CA VAL A 439 1.81 -12.86 -33.98
C VAL A 439 1.81 -14.37 -34.20
N THR A 440 3.01 -14.92 -34.41
CA THR A 440 3.27 -16.37 -34.37
C THR A 440 4.19 -16.71 -33.21
N ARG A 441 3.99 -17.88 -32.61
CA ARG A 441 4.89 -18.43 -31.61
C ARG A 441 6.21 -18.85 -32.24
N THR A 442 7.31 -18.50 -31.60
CA THR A 442 8.66 -18.94 -31.95
C THR A 442 9.19 -19.84 -30.84
N GLY A 443 9.47 -21.11 -31.16
CA GLY A 443 9.87 -22.11 -30.17
C GLY A 443 8.75 -22.52 -29.21
N GLU A 444 9.13 -23.34 -28.23
CA GLU A 444 8.23 -23.82 -27.18
C GLU A 444 8.07 -22.80 -26.05
N ALA A 445 6.95 -22.90 -25.31
CA ALA A 445 6.74 -22.09 -24.12
C ALA A 445 7.77 -22.44 -23.03
N ARG A 446 8.21 -21.44 -22.27
CA ARG A 446 9.19 -21.54 -21.18
C ARG A 446 8.50 -21.33 -19.84
N ALA A 447 9.00 -21.92 -18.76
CA ALA A 447 8.49 -21.65 -17.42
C ALA A 447 9.56 -21.82 -16.34
N LEU A 448 9.45 -21.06 -15.26
CA LEU A 448 10.34 -21.15 -14.10
C LEU A 448 9.88 -22.25 -13.10
N GLY A 449 9.66 -23.47 -13.58
CA GLY A 449 9.19 -24.59 -12.76
C GLY A 449 10.23 -25.26 -11.87
N THR A 450 11.50 -24.83 -11.95
CA THR A 450 12.61 -25.38 -11.14
C THR A 450 12.73 -24.74 -9.74
N GLN A 451 11.84 -23.78 -9.42
CA GLN A 451 11.81 -23.02 -8.18
C GLN A 451 10.50 -23.25 -7.37
N SER A 452 9.86 -24.41 -7.52
CA SER A 452 8.57 -24.75 -6.88
C SER A 452 8.65 -25.82 -5.78
N ASP A 453 9.83 -26.34 -5.44
CA ASP A 453 10.01 -27.23 -4.29
C ASP A 453 9.89 -26.49 -2.95
N ASP A 454 9.62 -27.23 -1.87
CA ASP A 454 9.56 -26.70 -0.50
C ASP A 454 10.74 -25.76 -0.19
N GLY A 455 10.42 -24.51 0.15
CA GLY A 455 11.39 -23.47 0.48
C GLY A 455 11.99 -22.72 -0.72
N GLN A 456 11.58 -23.03 -1.95
CA GLN A 456 11.92 -22.26 -3.15
C GLN A 456 10.91 -21.12 -3.40
N ALA A 457 11.27 -20.21 -4.32
CA ALA A 457 10.57 -18.94 -4.49
C ALA A 457 9.08 -19.08 -4.89
N PHE A 458 8.76 -20.08 -5.72
CA PHE A 458 7.41 -20.32 -6.23
C PHE A 458 6.72 -21.51 -5.55
N ALA A 459 7.22 -21.98 -4.41
CA ALA A 459 6.55 -23.03 -3.62
C ALA A 459 5.16 -22.61 -3.09
N ASN A 460 4.85 -21.32 -3.10
CA ASN A 460 3.60 -20.73 -2.62
C ASN A 460 2.98 -19.71 -3.60
N ALA A 461 3.36 -19.76 -4.88
CA ALA A 461 2.81 -18.91 -5.92
C ALA A 461 2.80 -19.63 -7.27
N ARG A 462 2.37 -18.94 -8.33
CA ARG A 462 2.26 -19.51 -9.67
C ARG A 462 3.54 -19.22 -10.45
N GLU A 463 4.01 -20.20 -11.21
CA GLU A 463 5.25 -20.11 -11.96
C GLU A 463 5.14 -19.09 -13.11
N PRO A 464 6.18 -18.26 -13.34
CA PRO A 464 6.30 -17.45 -14.54
C PRO A 464 6.18 -18.30 -15.81
N LEU A 465 5.33 -17.85 -16.75
CA LEU A 465 5.10 -18.51 -18.05
C LEU A 465 5.54 -17.58 -19.18
N GLY A 466 6.50 -18.00 -19.98
CA GLY A 466 7.07 -17.24 -21.09
C GLY A 466 6.77 -17.83 -22.47
N GLN A 467 6.54 -16.99 -23.46
CA GLN A 467 6.50 -17.37 -24.88
C GLN A 467 7.17 -16.30 -25.73
N VAL A 468 8.04 -16.72 -26.65
CA VAL A 468 8.58 -15.82 -27.67
C VAL A 468 7.57 -15.68 -28.80
N PHE A 469 7.18 -14.46 -29.12
CA PHE A 469 6.31 -14.14 -30.24
C PHE A 469 7.07 -13.39 -31.31
N THR A 470 6.74 -13.67 -32.57
CA THR A 470 7.22 -12.93 -33.73
C THR A 470 6.02 -12.32 -34.43
N PRO A 471 5.99 -10.99 -34.63
CA PRO A 471 4.97 -10.35 -35.45
C PRO A 471 4.85 -10.99 -36.83
N THR A 472 3.62 -11.08 -37.35
CA THR A 472 3.34 -11.63 -38.70
C THR A 472 3.62 -10.63 -39.82
N TYR A 473 3.79 -9.35 -39.47
CA TYR A 473 4.30 -8.27 -40.29
C TYR A 473 5.78 -8.02 -39.98
N ASP A 474 6.43 -7.09 -40.68
CA ASP A 474 7.84 -6.74 -40.44
C ASP A 474 8.03 -6.26 -38.98
N GLY A 475 8.64 -7.10 -38.13
CA GLY A 475 8.89 -6.80 -36.72
C GLY A 475 9.75 -7.88 -36.04
N GLU A 476 10.46 -7.49 -34.99
CA GLU A 476 11.40 -8.38 -34.28
C GLU A 476 10.70 -9.27 -33.25
N PRO A 477 11.25 -10.48 -32.96
CA PRO A 477 10.74 -11.34 -31.91
C PRO A 477 10.89 -10.68 -30.53
N PHE A 478 9.97 -11.01 -29.63
CA PHE A 478 9.98 -10.56 -28.24
C PHE A 478 9.56 -11.70 -27.30
N LEU A 479 10.13 -11.71 -26.10
CA LEU A 479 9.74 -12.59 -25.01
C LEU A 479 8.60 -11.94 -24.22
N PHE A 480 7.47 -12.64 -24.10
CA PHE A 480 6.33 -12.23 -23.29
C PHE A 480 6.20 -13.18 -22.08
N VAL A 481 6.25 -12.65 -20.86
CA VAL A 481 6.24 -13.43 -19.61
C VAL A 481 5.10 -12.99 -18.71
N VAL A 482 4.26 -13.94 -18.30
CA VAL A 482 3.14 -13.71 -17.37
C VAL A 482 3.53 -14.15 -15.97
N ASN A 483 3.25 -13.30 -14.98
CA ASN A 483 3.62 -13.47 -13.58
C ASN A 483 2.39 -13.37 -12.68
N HIS A 484 2.38 -14.16 -11.60
CA HIS A 484 1.39 -14.04 -10.54
C HIS A 484 2.02 -14.40 -9.20
N PHE A 485 2.42 -13.37 -8.46
CA PHE A 485 3.17 -13.51 -7.22
C PHE A 485 2.27 -13.78 -6.02
N LYS A 486 2.86 -14.11 -4.88
CA LYS A 486 2.12 -14.47 -3.66
C LYS A 486 1.24 -13.30 -3.19
N SER A 487 -0.04 -13.58 -2.99
CA SER A 487 -1.01 -12.58 -2.50
C SER A 487 -0.67 -11.98 -1.13
N LYS A 488 -1.16 -10.77 -0.87
CA LYS A 488 -0.98 -10.03 0.40
C LYS A 488 -1.76 -10.57 1.62
N SER A 489 -2.52 -11.66 1.46
CA SER A 489 -3.28 -12.26 2.57
C SER A 489 -2.34 -12.77 3.67
N ALA A 490 -2.58 -12.37 4.92
CA ALA A 490 -1.73 -12.72 6.06
C ALA A 490 -1.90 -14.17 6.56
N THR A 491 -2.85 -14.93 6.00
CA THR A 491 -3.10 -16.32 6.39
C THR A 491 -1.86 -17.17 6.15
N GLY A 492 -1.31 -17.76 7.23
CA GLY A 492 -0.14 -18.63 7.17
C GLY A 492 1.21 -17.91 7.12
N ALA A 493 1.24 -16.57 7.22
CA ALA A 493 2.47 -15.79 7.19
C ALA A 493 3.37 -16.10 8.40
N THR A 494 4.64 -16.38 8.15
CA THR A 494 5.66 -16.64 9.18
C THR A 494 7.02 -16.07 8.75
N GLY A 495 7.96 -15.91 9.68
CA GLY A 495 9.30 -15.41 9.33
C GLY A 495 9.27 -14.01 8.72
N ASP A 496 9.91 -13.83 7.56
CA ASP A 496 9.94 -12.57 6.82
C ASP A 496 8.68 -12.30 5.97
N ASP A 497 7.71 -13.21 6.00
CA ASP A 497 6.39 -13.02 5.41
C ASP A 497 5.38 -12.36 6.37
N VAL A 498 5.72 -12.21 7.65
CA VAL A 498 4.87 -11.53 8.63
C VAL A 498 4.76 -10.04 8.26
N ASP A 499 3.53 -9.53 8.24
CA ASP A 499 3.30 -8.10 8.04
C ASP A 499 3.97 -7.29 9.16
N THR A 500 4.85 -6.37 8.76
CA THR A 500 5.60 -5.51 9.68
C THR A 500 4.89 -4.19 9.96
N GLY A 501 3.75 -3.93 9.31
CA GLY A 501 3.00 -2.68 9.43
C GLY A 501 3.63 -1.50 8.69
N ASN A 502 4.57 -1.76 7.77
CA ASN A 502 5.25 -0.74 6.97
C ASN A 502 4.48 -0.33 5.70
N GLY A 503 3.31 -0.92 5.46
CA GLY A 503 2.45 -0.67 4.30
C GLY A 503 2.58 -1.71 3.16
N ALA A 504 3.64 -2.52 3.14
CA ALA A 504 3.84 -3.53 2.08
C ALA A 504 2.86 -4.72 2.19
N GLY A 505 2.32 -4.96 3.38
CA GLY A 505 1.47 -6.11 3.70
C GLY A 505 2.25 -7.40 3.90
N ALA A 506 1.53 -8.48 4.20
CA ALA A 506 2.13 -9.80 4.41
C ALA A 506 2.76 -10.36 3.11
N TYR A 507 3.62 -11.37 3.28
CA TYR A 507 4.32 -12.08 2.20
C TYR A 507 5.21 -11.19 1.31
N ASN A 508 5.59 -10.00 1.76
CA ASN A 508 6.55 -9.17 1.03
C ASN A 508 7.89 -9.91 0.86
N GLY A 509 8.38 -10.63 1.88
CA GLY A 509 9.59 -11.47 1.76
C GLY A 509 9.50 -12.52 0.65
N ALA A 510 8.40 -13.26 0.56
CA ALA A 510 8.15 -14.20 -0.53
C ALA A 510 8.10 -13.53 -1.90
N ARG A 511 7.37 -12.42 -2.05
CA ARG A 511 7.30 -11.67 -3.30
C ARG A 511 8.67 -11.15 -3.74
N THR A 512 9.53 -10.72 -2.81
CA THR A 512 10.91 -10.30 -3.11
C THR A 512 11.76 -11.48 -3.60
N ARG A 513 11.61 -12.67 -3.00
CA ARG A 513 12.29 -13.88 -3.48
C ARG A 513 11.79 -14.30 -4.87
N GLN A 514 10.51 -14.10 -5.17
CA GLN A 514 9.91 -14.36 -6.48
C GLN A 514 10.45 -13.40 -7.54
N ALA A 515 10.53 -12.11 -7.23
CA ALA A 515 11.16 -11.11 -8.08
C ALA A 515 12.62 -11.45 -8.38
N GLN A 516 13.39 -11.84 -7.36
CA GLN A 516 14.80 -12.23 -7.54
C GLN A 516 14.93 -13.49 -8.42
N ALA A 517 14.12 -14.52 -8.18
CA ALA A 517 14.15 -15.74 -8.99
C ALA A 517 13.75 -15.47 -10.46
N LEU A 518 12.79 -14.57 -10.69
CA LEU A 518 12.41 -14.10 -12.02
C LEU A 518 13.58 -13.37 -12.70
N ALA A 519 14.20 -12.40 -12.02
CA ALA A 519 15.35 -11.65 -12.54
C ALA A 519 16.54 -12.55 -12.90
N ASP A 520 16.79 -13.60 -12.12
CA ASP A 520 17.86 -14.57 -12.39
C ASP A 520 17.53 -15.53 -13.55
N TRP A 521 16.23 -15.77 -13.81
CA TRP A 521 15.78 -16.68 -14.87
C TRP A 521 15.76 -16.02 -16.24
N LEU A 522 15.38 -14.75 -16.33
CA LEU A 522 15.20 -14.04 -17.61
C LEU A 522 16.43 -14.13 -18.55
N PRO A 523 17.69 -13.95 -18.10
CA PRO A 523 18.88 -14.10 -18.93
C PRO A 523 19.09 -15.49 -19.55
N THR A 524 18.33 -16.50 -19.11
CA THR A 524 18.39 -17.88 -19.62
C THR A 524 17.35 -18.15 -20.73
N VAL A 525 16.43 -17.20 -20.95
CA VAL A 525 15.28 -17.35 -21.86
C VAL A 525 15.06 -16.14 -22.78
N ASP A 526 15.73 -15.02 -22.53
CA ASP A 526 15.64 -13.75 -23.27
C ASP A 526 16.59 -13.67 -24.48
N THR A 527 16.96 -14.81 -25.06
CA THR A 527 17.83 -14.84 -26.26
C THR A 527 17.21 -15.69 -27.37
N THR A 528 17.45 -15.28 -28.61
CA THR A 528 17.11 -16.07 -29.80
C THR A 528 17.96 -17.35 -29.85
N GLU A 529 17.60 -18.30 -30.73
CA GLU A 529 18.45 -19.47 -31.00
C GLU A 529 19.87 -19.09 -31.49
N ALA A 530 20.02 -17.89 -32.07
CA ALA A 530 21.32 -17.35 -32.51
C ALA A 530 22.14 -16.72 -31.36
N GLY A 531 21.53 -16.53 -30.18
CA GLY A 531 22.15 -15.89 -29.01
C GLY A 531 21.99 -14.38 -28.96
N ASP A 532 21.17 -13.80 -29.83
CA ASP A 532 20.85 -12.36 -29.82
C ASP A 532 19.79 -12.07 -28.74
N PRO A 533 19.88 -10.95 -28.00
CA PRO A 533 18.90 -10.60 -26.97
C PRO A 533 17.53 -10.30 -27.56
N LEU A 534 16.48 -10.70 -26.85
CA LEU A 534 15.09 -10.42 -27.16
C LEU A 534 14.61 -9.21 -26.36
N ALA A 535 13.74 -8.41 -26.99
CA ALA A 535 12.88 -7.49 -26.28
C ALA A 535 12.02 -8.28 -25.28
N THR A 536 11.97 -7.86 -24.02
CA THR A 536 11.28 -8.59 -22.95
C THR A 536 10.16 -7.75 -22.33
N VAL A 537 8.97 -8.33 -22.31
CA VAL A 537 7.75 -7.78 -21.68
C VAL A 537 7.34 -8.72 -20.55
N LEU A 538 7.39 -8.24 -19.32
CA LEU A 538 6.87 -8.91 -18.14
C LEU A 538 5.50 -8.31 -17.84
N VAL A 539 4.46 -9.14 -17.81
CA VAL A 539 3.11 -8.74 -17.41
C VAL A 539 2.67 -9.52 -16.19
N GLY A 540 1.73 -8.98 -15.45
CA GLY A 540 0.92 -9.77 -14.53
C GLY A 540 0.67 -9.11 -13.19
N ASP A 541 0.06 -9.88 -12.28
CA ASP A 541 -0.23 -9.48 -10.91
C ASP A 541 1.00 -9.79 -10.03
N PHE A 542 1.83 -8.78 -9.81
CA PHE A 542 3.00 -8.90 -8.93
C PHE A 542 2.61 -8.83 -7.45
N ASN A 543 1.34 -8.57 -7.14
CA ASN A 543 0.81 -8.38 -5.80
C ASN A 543 1.64 -7.35 -5.01
N SER A 544 2.21 -6.35 -5.67
CA SER A 544 3.10 -5.34 -5.11
C SER A 544 2.84 -3.97 -5.72
N TYR A 545 2.75 -2.95 -4.88
CA TYR A 545 2.61 -1.55 -5.30
C TYR A 545 3.96 -0.99 -5.79
N GLY A 546 3.97 0.09 -6.58
CA GLY A 546 5.12 0.56 -7.35
C GLY A 546 6.43 0.79 -6.57
N GLN A 547 6.36 1.18 -5.29
CA GLN A 547 7.56 1.38 -4.45
C GLN A 547 7.86 0.21 -3.50
N GLU A 548 7.22 -0.95 -3.66
CA GLU A 548 7.52 -2.14 -2.85
C GLU A 548 8.74 -2.90 -3.38
N ASP A 549 9.38 -3.64 -2.48
CA ASP A 549 10.65 -4.34 -2.75
C ASP A 549 10.64 -5.17 -4.05
N PRO A 550 9.57 -5.91 -4.42
CA PRO A 550 9.57 -6.73 -5.64
C PRO A 550 9.67 -5.91 -6.93
N ILE A 551 8.93 -4.79 -7.01
CA ILE A 551 8.94 -3.91 -8.19
C ILE A 551 10.28 -3.18 -8.28
N ARG A 552 10.76 -2.65 -7.15
CA ARG A 552 12.08 -2.01 -7.07
C ARG A 552 13.22 -2.95 -7.45
N LEU A 553 13.14 -4.22 -7.06
CA LEU A 553 14.14 -5.22 -7.42
C LEU A 553 14.16 -5.47 -8.93
N LEU A 554 13.00 -5.59 -9.58
CA LEU A 554 12.91 -5.78 -11.03
C LEU A 554 13.36 -4.54 -11.80
N ALA A 555 13.05 -3.33 -11.31
CA ALA A 555 13.60 -2.08 -11.82
C ALA A 555 15.14 -2.05 -11.72
N ASP A 556 15.69 -2.47 -10.58
CA ASP A 556 17.13 -2.64 -10.38
C ASP A 556 17.74 -3.75 -11.26
N ALA A 557 16.93 -4.68 -11.76
CA ALA A 557 17.34 -5.69 -12.73
C ALA A 557 17.22 -5.21 -14.19
N GLY A 558 16.77 -3.98 -14.43
CA GLY A 558 16.66 -3.36 -15.75
C GLY A 558 15.28 -3.44 -16.41
N TYR A 559 14.24 -3.80 -15.65
CA TYR A 559 12.85 -3.86 -16.12
C TYR A 559 12.06 -2.66 -15.57
N ALA A 560 11.87 -1.65 -16.40
CA ALA A 560 11.15 -0.44 -16.04
C ALA A 560 9.64 -0.67 -16.11
N ASP A 561 8.92 -0.12 -15.14
CA ASP A 561 7.45 -0.11 -15.15
C ASP A 561 6.94 0.94 -16.14
N VAL A 562 6.04 0.54 -17.04
CA VAL A 562 5.51 1.44 -18.06
C VAL A 562 4.59 2.50 -17.49
N GLU A 563 3.94 2.24 -16.34
CA GLU A 563 3.01 3.19 -15.73
C GLU A 563 3.69 4.53 -15.39
N PRO A 564 4.75 4.57 -14.55
CA PRO A 564 5.46 5.81 -14.27
C PRO A 564 6.30 6.32 -15.45
N GLU A 565 6.79 5.46 -16.36
CA GLU A 565 7.61 5.89 -17.50
C GLU A 565 6.81 6.54 -18.63
N LEU A 566 5.50 6.28 -18.70
CA LEU A 566 4.58 6.82 -19.71
C LEU A 566 3.51 7.73 -19.10
N ASP A 567 3.68 8.18 -17.86
CA ASP A 567 2.80 9.10 -17.15
C ASP A 567 1.33 8.61 -17.06
N VAL A 568 1.12 7.30 -16.83
CA VAL A 568 -0.22 6.74 -16.61
C VAL A 568 -0.76 7.19 -15.25
N GLU A 569 -1.87 7.94 -15.24
CA GLU A 569 -2.42 8.56 -14.02
C GLU A 569 -3.45 7.69 -13.27
N THR A 570 -3.85 6.57 -13.85
CA THR A 570 -4.82 5.61 -13.31
C THR A 570 -4.13 4.48 -12.54
N SER A 571 -4.89 3.56 -11.92
CA SER A 571 -4.32 2.45 -11.15
C SER A 571 -5.06 1.13 -11.41
N SER A 572 -4.36 0.00 -11.31
CA SER A 572 -4.96 -1.32 -11.61
C SER A 572 -5.88 -1.87 -10.52
N TYR A 573 -5.77 -1.35 -9.29
CA TYR A 573 -6.40 -1.92 -8.11
C TYR A 573 -6.88 -0.86 -7.10
N SER A 574 -7.92 -1.19 -6.34
CA SER A 574 -8.44 -0.36 -5.25
C SER A 574 -8.79 -1.21 -4.05
N PHE A 575 -8.19 -0.90 -2.89
CA PHE A 575 -8.39 -1.65 -1.67
C PHE A 575 -8.53 -0.73 -0.46
N SER A 576 -9.56 -0.97 0.37
CA SER A 576 -9.86 -0.16 1.56
C SER A 576 -9.97 1.35 1.27
N GLY A 577 -10.38 1.70 0.05
CA GLY A 577 -10.52 3.08 -0.41
C GLY A 577 -9.23 3.75 -0.86
N LEU A 578 -8.14 3.01 -1.00
CA LEU A 578 -6.86 3.47 -1.51
C LEU A 578 -6.63 2.89 -2.91
N SER A 579 -6.17 3.71 -3.85
CA SER A 579 -5.87 3.31 -5.23
C SER A 579 -4.36 3.15 -5.45
N GLY A 580 -3.97 2.11 -6.18
CA GLY A 580 -2.59 1.80 -6.58
C GLY A 580 -2.55 0.57 -7.49
N SER A 581 -1.40 0.23 -8.08
CA SER A 581 -1.31 -0.84 -9.07
C SER A 581 -0.68 -2.10 -8.48
N LEU A 582 -1.34 -3.24 -8.66
CA LEU A 582 -0.76 -4.57 -8.38
C LEU A 582 -0.41 -5.32 -9.66
N ASP A 583 -1.09 -4.97 -10.75
CA ASP A 583 -0.86 -5.49 -12.09
C ASP A 583 0.06 -4.52 -12.79
N HIS A 584 1.17 -5.02 -13.31
CA HIS A 584 2.19 -4.18 -13.94
C HIS A 584 2.53 -4.72 -15.33
N ILE A 585 3.00 -3.83 -16.20
CA ILE A 585 3.79 -4.20 -17.38
C ILE A 585 5.20 -3.64 -17.17
N LEU A 586 6.15 -4.53 -16.91
CA LEU A 586 7.56 -4.19 -16.76
C LEU A 586 8.33 -4.58 -18.02
N VAL A 587 9.13 -3.68 -18.57
CA VAL A 587 9.80 -3.86 -19.85
C VAL A 587 11.28 -3.55 -19.76
N ASP A 588 12.09 -4.24 -20.55
CA ASP A 588 13.47 -3.80 -20.74
C ASP A 588 13.53 -2.45 -21.47
N ARG A 589 14.69 -1.79 -21.42
CA ARG A 589 14.84 -0.46 -22.04
C ARG A 589 14.58 -0.45 -23.55
N ALA A 590 14.99 -1.50 -24.26
CA ALA A 590 14.82 -1.58 -25.71
C ALA A 590 13.34 -1.67 -26.10
N THR A 591 12.53 -2.30 -25.27
CA THR A 591 11.08 -2.37 -25.41
C THR A 591 10.43 -1.05 -25.02
N LEU A 592 10.88 -0.41 -23.95
CA LEU A 592 10.38 0.91 -23.53
C LEU A 592 10.61 1.98 -24.61
N ASP A 593 11.77 1.98 -25.27
CA ASP A 593 12.07 2.88 -26.39
C ASP A 593 11.13 2.67 -27.61
N ARG A 594 10.41 1.55 -27.66
CA ARG A 594 9.40 1.22 -28.67
C ARG A 594 7.98 1.47 -28.20
N ALA A 595 7.76 1.81 -26.93
CA ALA A 595 6.44 2.08 -26.41
C ALA A 595 5.88 3.36 -27.03
N THR A 596 4.66 3.27 -27.57
CA THR A 596 3.93 4.44 -28.07
C THR A 596 2.99 5.01 -27.02
N GLY A 597 2.68 4.21 -25.99
CA GLY A 597 1.70 4.56 -24.97
C GLY A 597 1.23 3.35 -24.18
N ALA A 598 0.61 3.61 -23.03
CA ALA A 598 0.00 2.60 -22.17
C ALA A 598 -1.30 3.14 -21.57
N ASP A 599 -2.20 2.24 -21.21
CA ASP A 599 -3.46 2.55 -20.54
C ASP A 599 -3.80 1.47 -19.51
N ILE A 600 -4.41 1.86 -18.40
CA ILE A 600 -5.09 0.95 -17.48
C ILE A 600 -6.57 1.15 -17.70
N TRP A 601 -7.19 0.20 -18.39
CA TRP A 601 -8.60 0.34 -18.71
C TRP A 601 -9.43 0.04 -17.46
N ASN A 602 -9.72 1.08 -16.67
CA ASN A 602 -10.46 0.93 -15.43
C ASN A 602 -11.89 0.47 -15.71
N ILE A 603 -12.17 -0.82 -15.57
CA ILE A 603 -13.48 -1.44 -15.76
C ILE A 603 -13.94 -2.25 -14.55
N ASN A 604 -13.06 -2.52 -13.58
CA ASN A 604 -13.21 -3.52 -12.53
C ASN A 604 -12.98 -2.95 -11.13
N SER A 605 -11.75 -2.51 -10.82
CA SER A 605 -11.34 -2.25 -9.43
C SER A 605 -12.12 -1.11 -8.78
N GLY A 606 -12.46 -0.08 -9.55
CA GLY A 606 -13.25 1.06 -9.09
C GLY A 606 -14.77 0.83 -9.03
N GLU A 607 -15.29 -0.24 -9.62
CA GLU A 607 -16.72 -0.56 -9.64
C GLU A 607 -17.20 -1.12 -8.29
N SER A 608 -18.47 -0.89 -7.96
CA SER A 608 -19.07 -1.58 -6.81
C SER A 608 -19.09 -3.09 -7.02
N VAL A 609 -18.69 -3.85 -6.00
CA VAL A 609 -18.70 -5.32 -6.01
C VAL A 609 -20.10 -5.92 -6.25
N ALA A 610 -21.18 -5.16 -6.05
CA ALA A 610 -22.54 -5.59 -6.39
C ALA A 610 -22.72 -5.92 -7.88
N LEU A 611 -21.91 -5.34 -8.77
CA LEU A 611 -21.98 -5.55 -10.21
C LEU A 611 -21.23 -6.83 -10.66
N GLU A 612 -20.47 -7.44 -9.75
CA GLU A 612 -19.70 -8.64 -10.02
C GLU A 612 -20.61 -9.84 -10.21
N TYR A 613 -20.31 -10.71 -11.17
CA TYR A 613 -21.09 -11.93 -11.42
C TYR A 613 -21.17 -12.83 -10.17
N SER A 614 -20.19 -12.77 -9.28
CA SER A 614 -20.13 -13.51 -8.01
C SER A 614 -21.11 -12.98 -6.94
N ARG A 615 -21.74 -11.82 -7.18
CA ARG A 615 -22.80 -11.19 -6.35
C ARG A 615 -24.16 -11.18 -7.05
N TYR A 616 -24.33 -12.07 -8.03
CA TYR A 616 -25.58 -12.19 -8.76
C TYR A 616 -26.76 -12.40 -7.81
N ASN A 617 -27.82 -11.60 -8.01
CA ASN A 617 -29.07 -11.68 -7.24
C ASN A 617 -28.92 -11.55 -5.70
N THR A 618 -27.88 -10.85 -5.22
CA THR A 618 -27.73 -10.53 -3.78
C THR A 618 -28.80 -9.55 -3.26
N HIS A 619 -29.29 -8.65 -4.11
CA HIS A 619 -30.22 -7.56 -3.72
C HIS A 619 -31.60 -7.65 -4.39
N GLY A 620 -32.50 -6.78 -3.94
CA GLY A 620 -33.81 -6.44 -4.52
C GLY A 620 -33.79 -6.39 -6.04
N THR A 621 -32.84 -5.59 -6.51
CA THR A 621 -32.54 -5.29 -7.91
C THR A 621 -31.39 -6.16 -8.39
N LEU A 622 -31.47 -6.56 -9.67
CA LEU A 622 -30.41 -7.32 -10.30
C LEU A 622 -29.37 -6.39 -10.93
N PHE A 623 -28.15 -6.42 -10.41
CA PHE A 623 -27.02 -5.61 -10.90
C PHE A 623 -26.09 -6.44 -11.80
N TYR A 624 -26.63 -7.05 -12.85
CA TYR A 624 -25.84 -7.82 -13.80
C TYR A 624 -26.11 -7.36 -15.23
N ALA A 625 -25.04 -7.18 -16.00
CA ALA A 625 -25.05 -6.97 -17.43
C ALA A 625 -23.90 -7.78 -18.07
N PRO A 626 -24.08 -8.37 -19.28
CA PRO A 626 -23.04 -9.11 -19.99
C PRO A 626 -22.09 -8.15 -20.73
N ASP A 627 -21.51 -7.22 -19.97
CA ASP A 627 -20.63 -6.14 -20.39
C ASP A 627 -19.28 -6.24 -19.65
N PRO A 628 -18.24 -5.48 -20.02
CA PRO A 628 -16.90 -5.67 -19.45
C PRO A 628 -16.78 -5.22 -17.99
N TYR A 629 -17.69 -4.38 -17.49
CA TYR A 629 -17.53 -3.75 -16.18
C TYR A 629 -17.70 -4.75 -15.03
N ARG A 630 -16.79 -4.74 -14.06
CA ARG A 630 -16.74 -5.69 -12.92
C ARG A 630 -16.75 -7.15 -13.38
N SER A 631 -16.00 -7.42 -14.45
CA SER A 631 -15.60 -8.76 -14.89
C SER A 631 -14.49 -9.38 -14.03
N SER A 632 -13.84 -8.58 -13.20
CA SER A 632 -12.80 -8.94 -12.24
C SER A 632 -12.80 -7.90 -11.10
N ASP A 633 -11.92 -8.07 -10.13
CA ASP A 633 -11.51 -7.07 -9.14
C ASP A 633 -10.23 -6.31 -9.54
N HIS A 634 -9.55 -6.73 -10.61
CA HIS A 634 -8.37 -6.09 -11.19
C HIS A 634 -8.65 -5.46 -12.55
N ASP A 635 -8.10 -4.27 -12.82
CA ASP A 635 -8.18 -3.64 -14.13
C ASP A 635 -7.08 -4.15 -15.08
N PRO A 636 -7.37 -4.40 -16.37
CA PRO A 636 -6.35 -4.77 -17.33
C PRO A 636 -5.43 -3.61 -17.67
N VAL A 637 -4.14 -3.90 -17.77
CA VAL A 637 -3.09 -2.96 -18.20
C VAL A 637 -2.70 -3.28 -19.64
N VAL A 638 -2.59 -2.27 -20.50
CA VAL A 638 -2.29 -2.42 -21.93
C VAL A 638 -1.10 -1.56 -22.31
N LEU A 639 -0.18 -2.13 -23.08
CA LEU A 639 0.97 -1.43 -23.67
C LEU A 639 0.89 -1.54 -25.20
N ALA A 640 1.06 -0.40 -25.87
CA ALA A 640 1.20 -0.33 -27.32
C ALA A 640 2.65 -0.11 -27.71
N LEU A 641 3.10 -0.85 -28.72
CA LEU A 641 4.48 -0.88 -29.20
C LEU A 641 4.54 -0.61 -30.71
N ASP A 642 5.54 0.16 -31.12
CA ASP A 642 5.90 0.34 -32.52
C ASP A 642 6.44 -0.96 -33.15
N ALA A 643 6.06 -1.14 -34.41
CA ALA A 643 6.57 -2.18 -35.29
C ALA A 643 7.89 -1.71 -35.93
N GLY A 644 9.01 -2.34 -35.59
CA GLY A 644 10.19 -2.35 -36.47
C GLY A 644 11.39 -1.48 -36.09
N ALA A 645 11.96 -1.68 -34.92
CA ALA A 645 13.37 -1.38 -34.72
C ALA A 645 14.06 -2.57 -34.05
N GLU A 646 15.23 -2.94 -34.58
CA GLU A 646 16.22 -3.73 -33.85
C GLU A 646 16.44 -3.06 -32.48
N PRO A 647 16.45 -3.82 -31.37
CA PRO A 647 16.92 -3.31 -30.10
C PRO A 647 18.23 -2.54 -30.33
N ALA A 648 18.33 -1.30 -29.86
CA ALA A 648 19.64 -0.69 -29.77
C ALA A 648 20.54 -1.68 -29.00
N PRO A 649 21.80 -1.92 -29.43
CA PRO A 649 22.66 -2.88 -28.77
C PRO A 649 22.70 -2.56 -27.28
N ALA A 650 22.21 -3.49 -26.46
CA ALA A 650 22.00 -3.27 -25.04
C ALA A 650 23.29 -2.75 -24.40
N VAL A 651 23.15 -1.71 -23.59
CA VAL A 651 24.25 -1.33 -22.70
C VAL A 651 24.36 -2.44 -21.67
N THR A 652 25.56 -3.00 -21.51
CA THR A 652 25.81 -4.01 -20.47
C THR A 652 26.86 -3.52 -19.50
N VAL A 653 26.82 -3.99 -18.27
CA VAL A 653 27.80 -3.64 -17.25
C VAL A 653 28.19 -4.83 -16.38
N ASP A 654 29.49 -5.10 -16.34
CA ASP A 654 30.09 -6.08 -15.43
C ASP A 654 30.75 -5.35 -14.27
N LEU A 655 30.36 -5.68 -13.03
CA LEU A 655 30.96 -5.14 -11.82
C LEU A 655 31.98 -6.12 -11.23
N ALA A 656 33.17 -5.60 -10.95
CA ALA A 656 34.20 -6.32 -10.21
C ALA A 656 34.74 -5.46 -9.05
N ALA A 657 34.87 -6.07 -7.87
CA ALA A 657 35.58 -5.49 -6.74
C ALA A 657 37.04 -5.94 -6.72
N SER A 658 37.97 -5.04 -6.42
CA SER A 658 39.41 -5.38 -6.32
C SER A 658 39.72 -6.36 -5.18
N ALA A 659 38.84 -6.47 -4.18
CA ALA A 659 38.86 -7.45 -3.10
C ALA A 659 37.44 -7.62 -2.52
N ALA A 660 37.18 -8.73 -1.83
CA ALA A 660 35.89 -9.01 -1.19
C ALA A 660 35.55 -8.07 -0.01
N GLY A 661 36.49 -7.22 0.42
CA GLY A 661 36.29 -6.34 1.55
C GLY A 661 37.45 -5.39 1.82
N GLN A 662 37.20 -4.39 2.66
CA GLN A 662 38.21 -3.47 3.18
C GLN A 662 38.19 -3.44 4.72
N VAL A 663 39.29 -2.94 5.31
CA VAL A 663 39.35 -2.65 6.74
C VAL A 663 39.13 -1.15 6.90
N TRP A 664 38.25 -0.73 7.80
CA TRP A 664 38.04 0.67 8.10
C TRP A 664 39.40 1.37 8.35
N GLY A 665 39.59 2.55 7.76
CA GLY A 665 40.82 3.35 7.85
C GLY A 665 42.02 2.83 7.04
N ALA A 666 41.89 1.74 6.28
CA ALA A 666 42.98 1.14 5.49
C ALA A 666 42.47 0.49 4.19
N ALA A 667 43.41 0.15 3.29
CA ALA A 667 43.22 -0.70 2.10
C ALA A 667 41.84 -0.57 1.41
N PRO A 668 41.59 0.54 0.68
CA PRO A 668 40.29 0.74 0.06
C PRO A 668 40.03 -0.30 -1.04
N VAL A 669 38.77 -0.73 -1.15
CA VAL A 669 38.31 -1.52 -2.29
C VAL A 669 38.02 -0.58 -3.46
N THR A 670 38.53 -0.92 -4.64
CA THR A 670 38.15 -0.28 -5.89
C THR A 670 37.14 -1.15 -6.62
N LEU A 671 35.98 -0.57 -6.88
CA LEU A 671 34.94 -1.10 -7.74
C LEU A 671 35.25 -0.69 -9.18
N THR A 672 35.16 -1.64 -10.11
CA THR A 672 35.36 -1.42 -11.54
C THR A 672 34.13 -1.93 -12.28
N ALA A 673 33.43 -1.01 -12.93
CA ALA A 673 32.35 -1.32 -13.84
C ALA A 673 32.90 -1.31 -15.27
N THR A 674 32.80 -2.44 -15.97
CA THR A 674 33.13 -2.56 -17.39
C THR A 674 31.85 -2.45 -18.20
N VAL A 675 31.73 -1.39 -18.98
CA VAL A 675 30.52 -1.03 -19.73
C VAL A 675 30.74 -1.30 -21.21
N THR A 676 29.78 -1.98 -21.84
CA THR A 676 29.70 -2.10 -23.30
C THR A 676 28.42 -1.44 -23.82
N GLY A 677 28.40 -1.00 -25.09
CA GLY A 677 27.30 -0.23 -25.68
C GLY A 677 27.58 1.27 -25.80
N THR A 678 26.69 1.99 -26.49
CA THR A 678 26.78 3.45 -26.73
C THR A 678 25.75 4.21 -25.89
N GLY A 679 26.07 5.43 -25.43
CA GLY A 679 25.14 6.27 -24.65
C GLY A 679 25.43 6.35 -23.15
N ALA A 680 26.28 5.46 -22.63
CA ALA A 680 26.74 5.47 -21.25
C ALA A 680 27.64 6.68 -20.95
N THR A 681 27.25 7.51 -19.98
CA THR A 681 28.06 8.67 -19.58
C THR A 681 28.70 8.47 -18.21
N THR A 682 27.96 7.88 -17.27
CA THR A 682 28.32 7.76 -15.86
C THR A 682 27.91 6.38 -15.34
N VAL A 683 28.60 5.88 -14.32
CA VAL A 683 28.17 4.73 -13.53
C VAL A 683 28.00 5.19 -12.09
N GLU A 684 26.84 4.89 -11.50
CA GLU A 684 26.59 4.99 -10.07
C GLU A 684 26.84 3.63 -9.42
N PHE A 685 27.57 3.61 -8.31
CA PHE A 685 27.78 2.41 -7.51
C PHE A 685 26.90 2.53 -6.26
N ALA A 686 25.86 1.70 -6.18
CA ALA A 686 24.86 1.80 -5.14
C ALA A 686 24.78 0.51 -4.31
N SER A 687 24.46 0.67 -3.03
CA SER A 687 24.13 -0.42 -2.11
C SER A 687 22.68 -0.24 -1.66
N GLY A 688 21.75 -0.98 -2.26
CA GLY A 688 20.33 -0.66 -2.23
C GLY A 688 20.10 0.75 -2.79
N ASP A 689 19.40 1.59 -2.04
CA ASP A 689 19.08 2.97 -2.45
C ASP A 689 20.23 3.96 -2.19
N THR A 690 21.27 3.52 -1.48
CA THR A 690 22.39 4.38 -1.10
C THR A 690 23.46 4.38 -2.17
N VAL A 691 23.58 5.48 -2.92
CA VAL A 691 24.69 5.70 -3.85
C VAL A 691 25.99 5.93 -3.05
N LEU A 692 26.93 5.00 -3.16
CA LEU A 692 28.26 5.06 -2.54
C LEU A 692 29.19 6.05 -3.28
N GLY A 693 28.92 6.27 -4.57
CA GLY A 693 29.59 7.25 -5.41
C GLY A 693 29.33 7.00 -6.89
N SER A 694 29.76 7.91 -7.75
CA SER A 694 29.64 7.79 -9.20
C SER A 694 30.97 8.07 -9.91
N ALA A 695 31.12 7.51 -11.11
CA ALA A 695 32.31 7.72 -11.94
C ALA A 695 31.93 7.78 -13.42
N ALA A 696 32.56 8.69 -14.17
CA ALA A 696 32.36 8.80 -15.61
C ALA A 696 32.90 7.57 -16.36
N VAL A 697 32.20 7.14 -17.41
CA VAL A 697 32.66 6.05 -18.27
C VAL A 697 33.75 6.56 -19.20
N THR A 698 34.97 6.06 -19.05
CA THR A 698 36.12 6.39 -19.91
C THR A 698 36.70 5.13 -20.52
N GLY A 699 36.63 5.00 -21.84
CA GLY A 699 37.12 3.81 -22.54
C GLY A 699 36.37 2.52 -22.18
N GLY A 700 35.07 2.62 -21.90
CA GLY A 700 34.23 1.49 -21.48
C GLY A 700 34.43 1.07 -20.02
N VAL A 701 35.07 1.90 -19.19
CA VAL A 701 35.30 1.58 -17.77
C VAL A 701 34.96 2.77 -16.88
N ALA A 702 34.29 2.51 -15.77
CA ALA A 702 34.10 3.44 -14.67
C ALA A 702 34.64 2.82 -13.38
N GLN A 703 35.31 3.60 -12.54
CA GLN A 703 35.91 3.10 -11.30
C GLN A 703 35.59 3.99 -10.11
N LEU A 704 35.13 3.36 -9.01
CA LEU A 704 34.94 4.01 -7.73
C LEU A 704 35.86 3.36 -6.69
N THR A 705 36.69 4.15 -6.03
CA THR A 705 37.42 3.69 -4.84
C THR A 705 36.61 4.05 -3.61
N LEU A 706 36.14 3.04 -2.87
CA LEU A 706 35.35 3.25 -1.67
C LEU A 706 36.17 4.01 -0.62
N PRO A 707 35.54 4.95 0.12
CA PRO A 707 36.26 5.69 1.14
C PRO A 707 36.71 4.73 2.24
N ILE A 708 37.96 4.88 2.71
CA ILE A 708 38.46 4.12 3.86
C ILE A 708 37.64 4.38 5.14
N THR A 709 36.83 5.44 5.15
CA THR A 709 35.93 5.80 6.27
C THR A 709 34.53 5.21 6.14
N LEU A 710 34.23 4.44 5.09
CA LEU A 710 32.94 3.74 4.94
C LEU A 710 32.69 2.87 6.19
N ALA A 711 31.49 2.95 6.78
CA ALA A 711 31.22 2.29 8.05
C ALA A 711 31.37 0.76 7.96
N PRO A 712 31.78 0.06 9.03
CA PRO A 712 31.79 -1.40 9.04
C PRO A 712 30.39 -1.98 8.76
N GLY A 713 30.33 -3.01 7.92
CA GLY A 713 29.08 -3.61 7.44
C GLY A 713 29.28 -4.34 6.11
N ASP A 714 28.26 -5.08 5.69
CA ASP A 714 28.20 -5.71 4.36
C ASP A 714 27.45 -4.80 3.41
N TYR A 715 28.06 -4.53 2.24
CA TYR A 715 27.51 -3.67 1.20
C TYR A 715 27.23 -4.52 -0.05
N PRO A 716 25.98 -4.91 -0.33
CA PRO A 716 25.60 -5.50 -1.61
C PRO A 716 25.64 -4.45 -2.72
N VAL A 717 26.75 -4.35 -3.47
CA VAL A 717 26.95 -3.26 -4.43
C VAL A 717 26.53 -3.66 -5.85
N ARG A 718 25.81 -2.77 -6.54
CA ARG A 718 25.54 -2.84 -7.99
C ARG A 718 26.06 -1.59 -8.69
N ALA A 719 26.46 -1.75 -9.96
CA ALA A 719 26.81 -0.64 -10.85
C ALA A 719 25.62 -0.34 -11.76
N ARG A 720 25.08 0.89 -11.68
CA ARG A 720 24.00 1.41 -12.54
C ARG A 720 24.61 2.35 -13.58
N VAL A 721 24.55 2.01 -14.85
CA VAL A 721 25.00 2.87 -15.95
C VAL A 721 23.93 3.92 -16.20
N VAL A 722 24.30 5.21 -16.19
CA VAL A 722 23.38 6.34 -16.35
C VAL A 722 23.65 7.07 -17.67
N GLY A 723 22.59 7.26 -18.43
CA GLY A 723 22.54 7.99 -19.70
C GLY A 723 22.64 9.50 -19.54
N ALA A 724 22.68 10.22 -20.66
CA ALA A 724 22.79 11.68 -20.65
C ALA A 724 21.51 12.39 -20.18
N ASP A 725 20.39 11.70 -20.26
CA ASP A 725 19.03 12.04 -19.81
C ASP A 725 18.76 11.63 -18.35
N ALA A 726 19.78 11.14 -17.63
CA ALA A 726 19.67 10.57 -16.29
C ALA A 726 18.91 9.23 -16.20
N ALA A 727 18.57 8.59 -17.33
CA ALA A 727 17.98 7.26 -17.33
C ALA A 727 19.01 6.18 -16.98
N VAL A 728 18.60 5.14 -16.25
CA VAL A 728 19.45 3.96 -15.99
C VAL A 728 19.42 3.06 -17.23
N LEU A 729 20.57 2.88 -17.87
CA LEU A 729 20.73 2.13 -19.12
C LEU A 729 21.08 0.65 -18.90
N ALA A 730 21.70 0.31 -17.77
CA ALA A 730 22.10 -1.06 -17.43
C ALA A 730 22.43 -1.18 -15.95
N VAL A 731 22.19 -2.35 -15.35
CA VAL A 731 22.58 -2.64 -13.97
C VAL A 731 23.37 -3.94 -13.89
N SER A 732 24.43 -3.97 -13.09
CA SER A 732 25.27 -5.16 -12.95
C SER A 732 24.65 -6.19 -12.01
N ALA A 733 25.14 -7.43 -12.10
CA ALA A 733 25.05 -8.38 -10.99
C ALA A 733 25.64 -7.77 -9.71
N GLU A 734 25.14 -8.24 -8.56
CA GLU A 734 25.58 -7.78 -7.24
C GLU A 734 26.98 -8.29 -6.90
N ALA A 735 27.80 -7.42 -6.29
CA ALA A 735 29.04 -7.78 -5.63
C ALA A 735 29.02 -7.32 -4.17
N THR A 736 29.03 -8.26 -3.22
CA THR A 736 29.10 -7.93 -1.80
C THR A 736 30.52 -7.49 -1.40
N VAL A 737 30.63 -6.32 -0.78
CA VAL A 737 31.87 -5.80 -0.18
C VAL A 737 31.71 -5.70 1.33
N THR A 738 32.50 -6.47 2.08
CA THR A 738 32.49 -6.42 3.55
C THR A 738 33.49 -5.40 4.07
N VAL A 739 33.03 -4.41 4.83
CA VAL A 739 33.89 -3.49 5.58
C VAL A 739 34.03 -4.00 7.02
N THR A 740 35.26 -4.35 7.40
CA THR A 740 35.58 -4.82 8.77
C THR A 740 36.15 -3.68 9.62
N ALA A 741 35.90 -3.72 10.94
CA ALA A 741 36.48 -2.75 11.87
C ALA A 741 38.01 -2.87 11.96
N SER A 742 38.72 -1.77 12.23
CA SER A 742 40.19 -1.78 12.34
C SER A 742 40.65 -2.52 13.58
N ALA A 743 41.61 -3.45 13.47
CA ALA A 743 42.18 -4.11 14.64
C ALA A 743 42.86 -3.12 15.61
N THR A 744 42.77 -3.43 16.91
CA THR A 744 43.50 -2.73 17.96
C THR A 744 44.54 -3.64 18.60
N THR A 745 45.75 -3.13 18.76
CA THR A 745 46.80 -3.78 19.53
C THR A 745 46.94 -3.09 20.87
N LEU A 746 46.73 -3.85 21.96
CA LEU A 746 47.02 -3.40 23.32
C LEU A 746 48.43 -3.86 23.71
N VAL A 747 49.37 -2.93 23.88
CA VAL A 747 50.73 -3.20 24.36
C VAL A 747 50.84 -2.77 25.80
N LEU A 748 51.38 -3.65 26.64
CA LEU A 748 51.65 -3.35 28.03
C LEU A 748 53.16 -3.27 28.24
N VAL A 749 53.61 -2.14 28.80
CA VAL A 749 55.02 -1.91 29.10
C VAL A 749 55.16 -1.63 30.61
N PRO A 750 55.85 -2.49 31.37
CA PRO A 750 56.15 -2.20 32.76
C PRO A 750 57.22 -1.10 32.83
N VAL A 751 56.94 -0.03 33.57
CA VAL A 751 57.82 1.13 33.74
C VAL A 751 57.95 1.46 35.23
N ARG A 752 59.16 1.85 35.65
CA ARG A 752 59.43 2.31 37.00
C ARG A 752 59.56 3.83 37.04
N ILE A 753 58.72 4.48 37.84
CA ILE A 753 58.80 5.93 38.08
C ILE A 753 59.06 6.14 39.57
N GLY A 754 60.33 6.34 39.93
CA GLY A 754 60.76 6.45 41.33
C GLY A 754 60.57 5.15 42.13
N VAL A 755 59.76 5.20 43.20
CA VAL A 755 59.47 4.07 44.11
C VAL A 755 58.14 3.35 43.79
N VAL A 756 57.52 3.68 42.65
CA VAL A 756 56.22 3.17 42.22
C VAL A 756 56.36 2.41 40.89
N GLU A 757 55.71 1.25 40.81
CA GLU A 757 55.61 0.42 39.60
C GLU A 757 54.34 0.79 38.84
N VAL A 758 54.48 1.05 37.55
CA VAL A 758 53.40 1.49 36.66
C VAL A 758 53.43 0.60 35.42
N VAL A 759 52.28 0.13 34.98
CA VAL A 759 52.14 -0.49 33.65
C VAL A 759 51.57 0.56 32.71
N LEU A 760 52.33 0.91 31.69
CA LEU A 760 51.84 1.74 30.60
C LEU A 760 51.06 0.83 29.64
N ALA A 761 49.76 1.06 29.55
CA ALA A 761 48.93 0.46 28.52
C ALA A 761 48.86 1.41 27.33
N VAL A 762 49.41 1.00 26.20
CA VAL A 762 49.33 1.72 24.93
C VAL A 762 48.40 0.92 24.03
N VAL A 763 47.34 1.55 23.54
CA VAL A 763 46.46 0.95 22.54
C VAL A 763 46.72 1.67 21.24
N THR A 764 47.18 0.92 20.24
CA THR A 764 47.31 1.39 18.87
C THR A 764 46.22 0.76 18.02
N ALA A 765 45.64 1.54 17.12
CA ALA A 765 44.81 1.00 16.04
C ALA A 765 45.69 0.79 14.81
N ASP A 766 45.50 -0.32 14.11
CA ASP A 766 46.38 -0.71 12.99
C ASP A 766 46.11 0.11 11.71
N ALA A 767 45.09 0.99 11.70
CA ALA A 767 44.69 1.77 10.54
C ALA A 767 44.40 3.26 10.87
N GLY A 768 44.93 4.18 10.05
CA GLY A 768 44.32 5.51 9.82
C GLY A 768 44.61 6.67 10.78
N GLY A 769 45.57 6.60 11.70
CA GLY A 769 45.85 7.74 12.60
C GLY A 769 44.77 8.01 13.65
N LEU A 770 43.89 7.01 13.87
CA LEU A 770 42.95 7.01 14.97
C LEU A 770 43.67 7.06 16.32
N THR A 771 43.03 7.74 17.28
CA THR A 771 43.47 7.74 18.67
C THR A 771 42.47 6.93 19.50
N PRO A 772 42.80 5.68 19.87
CA PRO A 772 41.88 4.81 20.60
C PRO A 772 41.36 5.48 21.88
N ARG A 773 40.04 5.34 22.09
CA ARG A 773 39.34 5.79 23.30
C ARG A 773 38.55 4.62 23.87
N GLY A 774 38.41 4.58 25.18
CA GLY A 774 37.70 3.50 25.84
C GLY A 774 38.26 3.24 27.21
N THR A 775 38.12 2.01 27.68
CA THR A 775 38.48 1.61 29.03
C THR A 775 39.48 0.47 28.97
N VAL A 776 40.58 0.58 29.72
CA VAL A 776 41.48 -0.54 29.98
C VAL A 776 41.33 -0.99 31.42
N THR A 777 41.14 -2.29 31.60
CA THR A 777 41.09 -2.96 32.90
C THR A 777 42.27 -3.91 33.02
N LEU A 778 43.05 -3.79 34.09
CA LEU A 778 44.10 -4.73 34.47
C LEU A 778 43.56 -5.72 35.51
N GLU A 779 43.89 -7.00 35.36
CA GLU A 779 43.44 -8.09 36.21
C GLU A 779 44.62 -9.04 36.52
N ASN A 780 44.73 -9.50 37.77
CA ASN A 780 45.67 -10.54 38.20
C ASN A 780 44.92 -11.51 39.12
N GLY A 781 44.03 -12.31 38.53
CA GLY A 781 43.06 -13.15 39.25
C GLY A 781 41.87 -12.39 39.87
N GLN A 782 42.03 -11.09 40.15
CA GLN A 782 40.97 -10.11 40.42
C GLN A 782 41.29 -8.76 39.74
N GLN A 783 40.27 -7.92 39.54
CA GLN A 783 40.41 -6.59 38.95
C GLN A 783 41.37 -5.71 39.78
N ALA A 784 42.55 -5.43 39.23
CA ALA A 784 43.60 -4.65 39.87
C ALA A 784 43.39 -3.14 39.66
N GLY A 785 42.79 -2.74 38.53
CA GLY A 785 42.44 -1.35 38.26
C GLY A 785 41.82 -1.15 36.89
N THR A 786 41.04 -0.07 36.74
CA THR A 786 40.39 0.31 35.49
C THR A 786 40.57 1.79 35.25
N THR A 787 40.90 2.18 34.03
CA THR A 787 41.04 3.59 33.66
C THR A 787 40.60 3.85 32.23
N ARG A 788 40.26 5.09 31.93
CA ARG A 788 39.89 5.52 30.57
C ARG A 788 41.13 5.90 29.77
N ILE A 789 41.21 5.41 28.55
CA ILE A 789 42.13 5.91 27.54
C ILE A 789 41.42 7.03 26.79
N LEU A 790 42.03 8.22 26.75
CA LEU A 790 41.53 9.38 26.01
C LEU A 790 42.42 9.73 24.80
N ARG A 791 43.68 9.27 24.81
CA ARG A 791 44.67 9.59 23.77
C ARG A 791 45.60 8.41 23.39
N GLY A 792 45.05 7.21 23.15
CA GLY A 792 45.81 6.04 22.67
C GLY A 792 46.81 5.42 23.68
N GLY A 793 46.88 5.93 24.90
CA GLY A 793 47.63 5.30 25.99
C GLY A 793 47.26 5.85 27.35
N VAL A 794 47.55 5.07 28.39
CA VAL A 794 47.32 5.42 29.79
C VAL A 794 48.30 4.69 30.71
N ALA A 795 48.74 5.37 31.76
CA ALA A 795 49.53 4.78 32.84
C ALA A 795 48.59 4.22 33.91
N LEU A 796 48.70 2.92 34.21
CA LEU A 796 48.00 2.28 35.31
C LEU A 796 48.97 1.95 36.44
N PHE A 797 48.60 2.33 37.66
CA PHE A 797 49.34 1.93 38.85
C PHE A 797 49.01 0.48 39.19
N VAL A 798 50.05 -0.32 39.43
CA VAL A 798 49.89 -1.71 39.82
C VAL A 798 50.19 -1.85 41.32
N PRO A 799 49.38 -2.61 42.09
CA PRO A 799 49.72 -2.94 43.47
C PRO A 799 51.10 -3.64 43.56
N ARG A 800 51.82 -3.50 44.68
CA ARG A 800 53.16 -4.09 44.91
C ARG A 800 53.15 -5.63 45.08
N VAL A 801 52.52 -6.35 44.16
CA VAL A 801 52.37 -7.81 44.18
C VAL A 801 52.86 -8.36 42.84
N ASP A 802 53.84 -9.27 42.92
CA ASP A 802 54.38 -9.99 41.76
C ASP A 802 53.28 -10.82 41.09
N GLY A 803 53.17 -10.78 39.76
CA GLY A 803 52.20 -11.60 39.05
C GLY A 803 52.05 -11.31 37.56
N LEU A 804 51.32 -12.21 36.89
CA LEU A 804 50.87 -12.03 35.51
C LEU A 804 49.61 -11.18 35.51
N TYR A 805 49.67 -10.01 34.88
CA TYR A 805 48.52 -9.14 34.71
C TYR A 805 47.96 -9.28 33.29
N ALA A 806 46.67 -9.56 33.16
CA ALA A 806 45.93 -9.46 31.91
C ALA A 806 45.32 -8.06 31.82
N ALA A 807 45.46 -7.40 30.67
CA ALA A 807 44.74 -6.18 30.38
C ALA A 807 43.68 -6.45 29.31
N ARG A 808 42.47 -5.95 29.58
CA ARG A 808 41.33 -5.96 28.66
C ARG A 808 41.04 -4.53 28.24
N TYR A 809 41.06 -4.25 26.94
CA TYR A 809 40.61 -3.00 26.37
C TYR A 809 39.19 -3.17 25.82
N VAL A 810 38.32 -2.24 26.21
CA VAL A 810 36.94 -2.12 25.70
C VAL A 810 36.80 -0.73 25.07
N PRO A 811 36.47 -0.63 23.76
CA PRO A 811 36.29 0.66 23.08
C PRO A 811 35.09 1.44 23.66
N GLN A 812 35.08 2.76 23.48
CA GLN A 812 33.94 3.60 23.85
C GLN A 812 32.79 3.38 22.84
N ALA A 813 31.54 3.49 23.28
CA ALA A 813 30.37 3.20 22.44
C ALA A 813 30.28 4.04 21.15
N ASP A 814 30.89 5.24 21.10
CA ASP A 814 30.96 6.10 19.91
C ASP A 814 32.11 5.73 18.96
N THR A 815 32.88 4.68 19.25
CA THR A 815 33.97 4.16 18.42
C THR A 815 33.57 2.85 17.72
N PHE A 816 32.43 2.86 17.02
CA PHE A 816 31.89 1.74 16.21
C PHE A 816 32.85 1.20 15.12
N HIS A 817 34.00 1.85 14.93
CA HIS A 817 35.02 1.50 13.95
C HIS A 817 36.18 0.67 14.53
N LEU A 818 36.16 0.33 15.83
CA LEU A 818 37.11 -0.54 16.53
C LEU A 818 36.43 -1.86 16.96
N PRO A 819 37.13 -3.01 17.01
CA PRO A 819 36.58 -4.29 17.43
C PRO A 819 36.10 -4.25 18.88
N ALA A 820 35.10 -5.08 19.18
CA ALA A 820 34.40 -5.09 20.46
C ALA A 820 35.31 -5.25 21.69
N GLU A 821 36.46 -5.96 21.58
CA GLU A 821 37.41 -6.16 22.68
C GLU A 821 38.81 -6.61 22.20
N SER A 822 39.87 -6.19 22.92
CA SER A 822 41.21 -6.79 22.78
C SER A 822 41.84 -7.12 24.14
N LEU A 823 42.60 -8.22 24.19
CA LEU A 823 43.23 -8.77 25.40
C LEU A 823 44.73 -8.93 25.19
N ASN A 824 45.53 -8.50 26.16
CA ASN A 824 46.97 -8.81 26.18
C ASN A 824 47.45 -9.01 27.62
N THR A 825 48.50 -9.80 27.83
CA THR A 825 49.05 -10.11 29.16
C THR A 825 50.48 -9.61 29.30
N VAL A 826 50.83 -9.13 30.48
CA VAL A 826 52.19 -8.73 30.84
C VAL A 826 52.56 -9.31 32.20
N THR A 827 53.76 -9.87 32.30
CA THR A 827 54.32 -10.24 33.60
C THR A 827 54.95 -9.00 34.23
N VAL A 828 54.54 -8.65 35.44
CA VAL A 828 55.20 -7.63 36.25
C VAL A 828 55.99 -8.34 37.33
N GLU A 829 57.31 -8.38 37.16
CA GLU A 829 58.24 -8.93 38.15
C GLU A 829 58.75 -7.80 39.05
N ARG A 830 58.81 -8.02 40.37
CA ARG A 830 59.56 -7.14 41.29
C ARG A 830 61.02 -7.07 40.86
N TRP A 831 61.51 -5.84 40.73
CA TRP A 831 62.93 -5.53 40.53
C TRP A 831 63.59 -4.99 41.80
#